data_AF-A0A9D9EEM1-F1
#
_entry.id   AF-A0A9D9EEM1-F1
#
_cell.length_a   1.000
_cell.length_b   1.000
_cell.length_c   1.000
_cell.angle_alpha   90.00
_cell.angle_beta   90.00
_cell.angle_gamma   90.00
#
_symmetry.space_group_name_H-M   'P 1'
#
loop_
_entity.id
_entity.type
_entity.pdbx_description
1 polymer ?
#
loop_
_entity_poly.entity_id
_entity_poly.type
_entity_poly.pdbx_seq_one_letter_code
_entity_poly.pdbx_strand_id
1 'polypeptide(L)'
;MKRLFFIVIAFTAFCAANAGVKYFQAPSDTLLSGMADVYFDVEFPEGRIPDKRDSLRMALQQAEIDKALDYKGRYAVWDMIPDYIYAPEADSVTSKVRIFVSDKSYGLDQDTTLHDGKYTLKYLFDCRYEVSSPDGKVLREKDLGTVAGYAESATLQLSESLPAATIAALNNAYIYARNDVYANFGFSVMETVFDLKNIPTMPSLNERAEEIESMVANMQGLVRDDALAEKIREYVDSIALHEETLPVAGQADAMYNVAVCKAMAGDSRAAADAFGKYAGMLSSFADSAAYCAVRQFVEHYPVSTAKYARIMSFLDSDIFRFVCFYAYNDVISKVFGLPFTFPFLQYVDYDTRVSSVSGSVKIPGNDSPMEYAIAFNESGRPVKFTAERMEADKTYGRNKLKTNDLYITYNKKDGRFKGISTVPMRLVRLFMPFHDTSGIDSLSSVASFTTQNVLGSFMKMKCETVETVSAALDPGGDIHFKGSSLSSRPTPLFNYVAACNNVEFPLAFSEFSNEFEKEVSFDANGMVHGMTSKAEVLYEKNRGDYNYGYMRSDSMAICMDTYFVDGKKYISYKMEVPVSVGWNRKTQWCVPGLFGDDAEASVSGKQSHGGKQSATYTFEAVWPVETVSDHNGNWIKMNVGPYEFERTLQYK
;
A
#
# COMPACT_ATOMS: atom_id res chain seq x y z
N MET A 1 -63.33 31.79 -11.70
CA MET A 1 -62.59 30.60 -12.17
C MET A 1 -61.20 30.64 -11.56
N LYS A 2 -60.84 29.58 -10.82
CA LYS A 2 -59.59 29.41 -10.06
C LYS A 2 -58.40 29.09 -10.97
N ARG A 3 -57.18 29.46 -10.53
CA ARG A 3 -55.93 28.64 -10.47
C ARG A 3 -54.76 29.58 -10.08
N LEU A 4 -54.42 29.65 -8.79
CA LEU A 4 -53.31 28.93 -8.14
C LEU A 4 -51.97 29.06 -8.89
N PHE A 5 -51.13 29.98 -8.43
CA PHE A 5 -49.68 29.93 -8.60
C PHE A 5 -49.10 29.24 -7.35
N PHE A 6 -48.54 28.05 -7.55
CA PHE A 6 -47.91 27.24 -6.51
C PHE A 6 -46.50 27.77 -6.22
N ILE A 7 -46.24 27.94 -4.93
CA ILE A 7 -44.91 28.06 -4.34
C ILE A 7 -44.19 26.73 -4.58
N VAL A 8 -43.08 26.75 -5.31
CA VAL A 8 -42.12 25.64 -5.36
C VAL A 8 -41.27 25.76 -4.10
N ILE A 9 -41.70 25.07 -3.03
CA ILE A 9 -40.81 24.70 -1.94
C ILE A 9 -40.00 23.53 -2.48
N ALA A 10 -38.73 23.77 -2.80
CA ALA A 10 -37.78 22.72 -3.10
C ALA A 10 -37.45 21.97 -1.80
N PHE A 11 -38.25 20.94 -1.50
CA PHE A 11 -37.83 19.83 -0.64
C PHE A 11 -37.02 18.87 -1.51
N THR A 12 -35.73 19.18 -1.66
CA THR A 12 -34.70 18.27 -2.16
C THR A 12 -33.68 18.12 -1.05
N ALA A 13 -33.99 17.26 -0.08
CA ALA A 13 -33.06 16.72 0.89
C ALA A 13 -33.52 15.29 1.17
N PHE A 14 -32.58 14.35 1.19
CA PHE A 14 -32.77 12.90 1.16
C PHE A 14 -33.08 12.31 -0.22
N CYS A 15 -32.09 12.35 -1.11
CA CYS A 15 -31.73 11.26 -2.06
C CYS A 15 -30.59 11.72 -2.99
N ALA A 16 -29.52 12.27 -2.42
CA ALA A 16 -28.21 12.07 -3.00
C ALA A 16 -27.69 10.77 -2.38
N ALA A 17 -27.20 9.85 -3.21
CA ALA A 17 -26.44 8.71 -2.71
C ALA A 17 -25.23 9.28 -1.95
N ASN A 18 -25.32 9.35 -0.61
CA ASN A 18 -24.19 9.73 0.22
C ASN A 18 -23.17 8.60 0.09
N ALA A 19 -22.18 8.79 -0.79
CA ALA A 19 -21.01 7.93 -0.84
C ALA A 19 -20.29 8.08 0.51
N GLY A 20 -20.10 7.00 1.26
CA GLY A 20 -19.41 7.06 2.52
C GLY A 20 -17.95 7.51 2.35
N VAL A 21 -17.40 8.08 3.40
CA VAL A 21 -15.98 8.43 3.49
C VAL A 21 -15.19 7.14 3.72
N LYS A 22 -14.31 6.82 2.77
CA LYS A 22 -13.38 5.69 2.90
C LYS A 22 -12.11 6.12 3.59
N TYR A 23 -11.64 5.33 4.54
CA TYR A 23 -10.43 5.60 5.31
C TYR A 23 -9.66 4.31 5.57
N PHE A 24 -8.34 4.40 5.72
CA PHE A 24 -7.54 3.24 6.11
C PHE A 24 -7.55 3.14 7.62
N GLN A 25 -7.92 1.96 8.11
CA GLN A 25 -7.89 1.64 9.52
C GLN A 25 -6.74 0.68 9.78
N ALA A 26 -5.85 1.08 10.68
CA ALA A 26 -4.83 0.22 11.26
C ALA A 26 -5.28 -0.28 12.64
N PRO A 27 -4.73 -1.38 13.18
CA PRO A 27 -5.21 -1.96 14.43
C PRO A 27 -4.83 -1.10 15.64
N SER A 28 -5.82 -0.55 16.36
CA SER A 28 -5.55 0.21 17.60
C SER A 28 -4.85 -0.65 18.67
N ASP A 29 -5.18 -1.93 18.75
CA ASP A 29 -4.49 -2.93 19.58
C ASP A 29 -3.37 -3.65 18.80
N THR A 30 -2.72 -4.63 19.42
CA THR A 30 -1.62 -5.36 18.77
C THR A 30 -2.19 -6.27 17.68
N LEU A 31 -1.54 -6.32 16.51
CA LEU A 31 -1.85 -7.28 15.46
C LEU A 31 -1.56 -8.69 15.98
N LEU A 32 -2.57 -9.55 16.05
CA LEU A 32 -2.47 -10.87 16.69
C LEU A 32 -2.30 -12.01 15.69
N SER A 33 -2.90 -11.88 14.52
CA SER A 33 -3.08 -12.96 13.56
C SER A 33 -3.29 -12.42 12.17
N GLY A 34 -2.77 -13.10 11.16
CA GLY A 34 -3.00 -12.79 9.76
C GLY A 34 -4.40 -13.17 9.28
N MET A 35 -5.03 -14.11 9.97
CA MET A 35 -6.39 -14.55 9.63
C MET A 35 -7.26 -14.72 10.88
N ALA A 36 -8.56 -14.60 10.70
CA ALA A 36 -9.55 -14.96 11.70
C ALA A 36 -10.61 -15.91 11.14
N ASP A 37 -10.82 -17.05 11.81
CA ASP A 37 -11.94 -17.94 11.58
C ASP A 37 -13.19 -17.39 12.28
N VAL A 38 -14.25 -17.14 11.52
CA VAL A 38 -15.43 -16.42 12.00
C VAL A 38 -16.61 -17.37 12.20
N TYR A 39 -17.22 -17.25 13.37
CA TYR A 39 -18.42 -17.96 13.78
C TYR A 39 -19.50 -16.94 14.13
N PHE A 40 -20.73 -17.22 13.73
CA PHE A 40 -21.86 -16.31 13.90
C PHE A 40 -22.97 -17.04 14.66
N ASP A 41 -23.29 -16.54 15.85
CA ASP A 41 -24.25 -17.07 16.80
C ASP A 41 -25.41 -16.05 16.96
N VAL A 42 -26.65 -16.52 16.92
CA VAL A 42 -27.85 -15.70 17.14
C VAL A 42 -28.49 -16.12 18.47
N GLU A 43 -29.04 -15.21 19.26
CA GLU A 43 -29.78 -15.51 20.48
C GLU A 43 -31.23 -15.06 20.27
N PHE A 44 -32.19 -15.98 20.42
CA PHE A 44 -33.62 -15.67 20.36
C PHE A 44 -34.20 -15.48 21.78
N PRO A 45 -35.20 -14.60 21.97
CA PRO A 45 -35.86 -14.43 23.26
C PRO A 45 -36.46 -15.75 23.80
N GLU A 46 -36.41 -15.93 25.12
CA GLU A 46 -36.72 -17.20 25.82
C GLU A 46 -38.14 -17.75 25.54
N GLY A 47 -38.20 -19.07 25.29
CA GLY A 47 -39.45 -19.83 25.12
C GLY A 47 -39.31 -21.09 24.24
N ARG A 48 -38.23 -21.23 23.47
CA ARG A 48 -37.87 -22.45 22.72
C ARG A 48 -36.39 -22.73 22.91
N ILE A 49 -36.05 -23.60 23.86
CA ILE A 49 -34.71 -24.18 23.92
C ILE A 49 -34.72 -25.43 23.01
N PRO A 50 -33.78 -25.51 22.07
CA PRO A 50 -32.91 -26.68 22.05
C PRO A 50 -31.43 -26.26 22.09
N ASP A 51 -30.56 -27.25 22.30
CA ASP A 51 -29.12 -27.16 22.55
C ASP A 51 -28.33 -26.13 21.72
N LYS A 52 -27.19 -25.69 22.28
CA LYS A 52 -26.25 -24.61 21.89
C LYS A 52 -25.60 -24.72 20.48
N ARG A 53 -26.32 -25.20 19.47
CA ARG A 53 -25.95 -25.26 18.05
C ARG A 53 -27.08 -24.80 17.09
N ASP A 54 -28.26 -24.45 17.61
CA ASP A 54 -29.49 -24.37 16.81
C ASP A 54 -29.99 -22.96 16.45
N SER A 55 -29.34 -21.88 16.88
CA SER A 55 -29.93 -20.55 16.68
C SER A 55 -29.83 -20.00 15.25
N LEU A 56 -28.79 -20.31 14.49
CA LEU A 56 -28.80 -20.01 13.04
C LEU A 56 -29.74 -20.96 12.28
N ARG A 57 -29.86 -22.21 12.77
CA ARG A 57 -30.74 -23.28 12.23
C ARG A 57 -32.23 -22.97 12.31
N MET A 58 -32.63 -22.01 13.13
CA MET A 58 -34.03 -21.59 13.24
C MET A 58 -34.41 -20.41 12.31
N ALA A 59 -33.45 -19.68 11.75
CA ALA A 59 -33.71 -18.55 10.85
C ALA A 59 -33.64 -18.94 9.36
N LEU A 60 -32.71 -19.80 8.97
CA LEU A 60 -32.47 -20.22 7.57
C LEU A 60 -32.78 -21.71 7.40
N GLN A 61 -33.18 -22.15 6.20
CA GLN A 61 -33.34 -23.59 5.95
C GLN A 61 -31.99 -24.31 6.08
N GLN A 62 -31.95 -25.55 6.57
CA GLN A 62 -30.70 -26.32 6.73
C GLN A 62 -29.87 -26.37 5.44
N ALA A 63 -30.52 -26.46 4.28
CA ALA A 63 -29.88 -26.46 2.97
C ALA A 63 -29.25 -25.11 2.56
N GLU A 64 -29.65 -24.00 3.18
CA GLU A 64 -29.06 -22.66 2.97
C GLU A 64 -27.87 -22.45 3.91
N ILE A 65 -27.93 -23.02 5.12
CA ILE A 65 -26.84 -23.01 6.10
C ILE A 65 -25.67 -23.87 5.62
N ASP A 66 -25.94 -25.07 5.11
CA ASP A 66 -24.91 -25.97 4.57
C ASP A 66 -24.20 -25.38 3.33
N LYS A 67 -24.80 -24.36 2.68
CA LYS A 67 -24.16 -23.59 1.60
C LYS A 67 -23.30 -22.44 2.12
N ALA A 68 -23.60 -21.91 3.30
CA ALA A 68 -22.94 -20.73 3.87
C ALA A 68 -21.80 -21.09 4.83
N LEU A 69 -21.88 -22.25 5.50
CA LEU A 69 -20.83 -22.76 6.36
C LEU A 69 -19.90 -23.70 5.60
N ASP A 70 -18.60 -23.63 5.88
CA ASP A 70 -17.67 -24.61 5.36
C ASP A 70 -17.69 -25.93 6.15
N TYR A 71 -16.92 -26.92 5.70
CA TYR A 71 -16.81 -28.23 6.36
C TYR A 71 -16.25 -28.18 7.79
N LYS A 72 -15.69 -27.04 8.23
CA LYS A 72 -15.21 -26.79 9.59
C LYS A 72 -16.22 -26.00 10.44
N GLY A 73 -17.39 -25.69 9.88
CA GLY A 73 -18.44 -24.90 10.54
C GLY A 73 -18.14 -23.41 10.61
N ARG A 74 -17.23 -22.90 9.77
CA ARG A 74 -16.87 -21.48 9.70
C ARG A 74 -17.83 -20.75 8.78
N TYR A 75 -18.24 -19.55 9.18
CA TYR A 75 -19.07 -18.67 8.37
C TYR A 75 -18.21 -17.90 7.36
N ALA A 76 -17.04 -17.43 7.79
CA ALA A 76 -16.09 -16.74 6.94
C ALA A 76 -14.67 -16.94 7.46
N VAL A 77 -13.70 -16.62 6.61
CA VAL A 77 -12.32 -16.36 7.00
C VAL A 77 -12.07 -14.89 6.69
N TRP A 78 -11.57 -14.14 7.67
CA TRP A 78 -11.18 -12.75 7.50
C TRP A 78 -9.67 -12.65 7.39
N ASP A 79 -9.17 -12.11 6.28
CA ASP A 79 -7.77 -11.74 6.12
C ASP A 79 -7.56 -10.41 6.85
N MET A 80 -6.80 -10.47 7.94
CA MET A 80 -6.59 -9.34 8.85
C MET A 80 -5.39 -8.47 8.42
N ILE A 81 -4.55 -9.00 7.53
CA ILE A 81 -3.36 -8.34 7.00
C ILE A 81 -3.47 -8.37 5.48
N PRO A 82 -3.61 -7.21 4.82
CA PRO A 82 -3.60 -7.14 3.37
C PRO A 82 -2.16 -7.29 2.83
N ASP A 83 -2.04 -7.71 1.56
CA ASP A 83 -0.75 -8.07 0.93
C ASP A 83 0.33 -6.97 0.93
N TYR A 84 -0.06 -5.71 1.09
CA TYR A 84 0.84 -4.55 1.16
C TYR A 84 1.27 -4.19 2.59
N ILE A 85 0.94 -5.01 3.59
CA ILE A 85 1.44 -4.89 4.95
C ILE A 85 2.30 -6.11 5.28
N TYR A 86 3.52 -5.87 5.73
CA TYR A 86 4.48 -6.91 6.12
C TYR A 86 4.39 -7.17 7.62
N ALA A 87 3.89 -8.34 8.01
CA ALA A 87 3.75 -8.73 9.41
C ALA A 87 3.95 -10.25 9.60
N PRO A 88 5.18 -10.76 9.36
CA PRO A 88 5.46 -12.20 9.25
C PRO A 88 5.17 -12.98 10.54
N GLU A 89 5.27 -12.33 11.70
CA GLU A 89 4.97 -12.95 12.99
C GLU A 89 3.48 -13.27 13.15
N ALA A 90 2.62 -12.42 12.58
CA ALA A 90 1.17 -12.58 12.66
C ALA A 90 0.62 -13.44 11.52
N ASP A 91 1.22 -13.42 10.33
CA ASP A 91 0.74 -14.11 9.12
C ASP A 91 0.47 -15.61 9.32
N SER A 92 1.22 -16.26 10.21
CA SER A 92 1.09 -17.71 10.47
C SER A 92 0.06 -18.08 11.55
N VAL A 93 -0.56 -17.09 12.19
CA VAL A 93 -1.49 -17.29 13.32
C VAL A 93 -2.93 -17.06 12.84
N THR A 94 -3.84 -17.94 13.25
CA THR A 94 -5.28 -17.82 12.97
C THR A 94 -6.09 -17.68 14.26
N SER A 95 -6.69 -16.51 14.47
CA SER A 95 -7.59 -16.27 15.60
C SER A 95 -9.00 -16.81 15.32
N LYS A 96 -9.85 -16.87 16.35
CA LYS A 96 -11.28 -17.21 16.25
C LYS A 96 -12.10 -16.01 16.66
N VAL A 97 -13.10 -15.65 15.86
CA VAL A 97 -14.06 -14.59 16.16
C VAL A 97 -15.43 -15.21 16.30
N ARG A 98 -16.10 -14.99 17.42
CA ARG A 98 -17.49 -15.39 17.64
C ARG A 98 -18.33 -14.14 17.78
N ILE A 99 -19.36 -14.00 16.95
CA ILE A 99 -20.27 -12.87 16.97
C ILE A 99 -21.60 -13.37 17.52
N PHE A 100 -22.12 -12.72 18.55
CA PHE A 100 -23.39 -13.04 19.17
C PHE A 100 -24.36 -11.89 18.92
N VAL A 101 -25.52 -12.21 18.37
CA VAL A 101 -26.57 -11.23 18.09
C VAL A 101 -27.81 -11.60 18.86
N SER A 102 -28.24 -10.75 19.80
CA SER A 102 -29.51 -10.92 20.51
C SER A 102 -30.50 -9.88 20.03
N ASP A 103 -31.72 -10.33 19.72
CA ASP A 103 -32.75 -9.41 19.28
C ASP A 103 -33.36 -8.61 20.44
N LYS A 104 -33.62 -7.32 20.21
CA LYS A 104 -34.44 -6.46 21.07
C LYS A 104 -35.77 -6.05 20.43
N SER A 105 -36.00 -6.39 19.17
CA SER A 105 -36.97 -5.69 18.31
C SER A 105 -37.41 -6.48 17.08
N TYR A 106 -37.91 -7.71 17.24
CA TYR A 106 -38.87 -8.30 16.30
C TYR A 106 -40.17 -7.47 16.32
N GLY A 107 -40.21 -6.36 15.57
CA GLY A 107 -41.41 -5.55 15.39
C GLY A 107 -41.26 -4.04 15.56
N LEU A 108 -40.20 -3.42 15.03
CA LEU A 108 -40.27 -1.97 14.79
C LEU A 108 -41.35 -1.72 13.73
N ASP A 109 -42.33 -0.88 14.10
CA ASP A 109 -43.42 -0.44 13.24
C ASP A 109 -42.92 -0.09 11.84
N GLN A 110 -43.72 -0.53 10.85
CA GLN A 110 -43.52 -0.31 9.42
C GLN A 110 -43.65 1.18 9.05
N ASP A 111 -42.77 2.04 9.55
CA ASP A 111 -42.42 3.28 8.85
C ASP A 111 -41.54 2.91 7.66
N THR A 112 -42.14 2.19 6.72
CA THR A 112 -41.52 1.82 5.46
C THR A 112 -41.92 2.85 4.43
N THR A 113 -41.05 3.81 4.20
CA THR A 113 -41.19 4.73 3.07
C THR A 113 -40.66 4.04 1.82
N LEU A 114 -41.50 3.95 0.79
CA LEU A 114 -41.11 3.52 -0.55
C LEU A 114 -40.50 4.73 -1.27
N HIS A 115 -39.22 4.65 -1.62
CA HIS A 115 -38.55 5.64 -2.46
C HIS A 115 -37.86 4.91 -3.62
N ASP A 116 -38.07 5.39 -4.86
CA ASP A 116 -37.50 4.79 -6.08
C ASP A 116 -37.65 3.26 -6.20
N GLY A 117 -38.78 2.72 -5.74
CA GLY A 117 -39.08 1.28 -5.82
C GLY A 117 -38.37 0.42 -4.77
N LYS A 118 -37.71 1.02 -3.77
CA LYS A 118 -37.12 0.33 -2.62
C LYS A 118 -37.73 0.79 -1.29
N TYR A 119 -37.79 -0.13 -0.35
CA TYR A 119 -38.20 0.09 1.03
C TYR A 119 -36.98 0.49 1.88
N THR A 120 -37.14 1.53 2.69
CA THR A 120 -36.19 1.84 3.77
C THR A 120 -36.60 1.07 5.03
N LEU A 121 -35.72 0.20 5.53
CA LEU A 121 -35.93 -0.67 6.67
C LEU A 121 -35.15 -0.15 7.87
N LYS A 122 -35.83 0.14 8.99
CA LYS A 122 -35.17 0.40 10.28
C LYS A 122 -34.73 -0.93 10.89
N TYR A 123 -33.50 -1.00 11.40
CA TYR A 123 -33.01 -2.15 12.16
C TYR A 123 -32.47 -1.72 13.52
N LEU A 124 -32.61 -2.62 14.50
CA LEU A 124 -32.13 -2.45 15.87
C LEU A 124 -31.83 -3.83 16.46
N PHE A 125 -30.62 -4.05 16.96
CA PHE A 125 -30.20 -5.33 17.55
C PHE A 125 -29.11 -5.11 18.61
N ASP A 126 -29.00 -6.02 19.57
CA ASP A 126 -27.84 -6.08 20.45
C ASP A 126 -26.79 -7.00 19.83
N CYS A 127 -25.53 -6.59 19.87
CA CYS A 127 -24.42 -7.37 19.34
C CYS A 127 -23.27 -7.38 20.34
N ARG A 128 -22.65 -8.53 20.52
CA ARG A 128 -21.38 -8.68 21.22
C ARG A 128 -20.48 -9.62 20.42
N TYR A 129 -19.18 -9.53 20.59
CA TYR A 129 -18.26 -10.48 19.98
C TYR A 129 -17.16 -10.88 20.95
N GLU A 130 -16.58 -12.05 20.67
CA GLU A 130 -15.41 -12.61 21.35
C GLU A 130 -14.31 -12.88 20.31
N VAL A 131 -13.10 -12.41 20.58
CA VAL A 131 -11.88 -12.78 19.85
C VAL A 131 -11.05 -13.67 20.74
N SER A 132 -10.70 -14.85 20.22
CA SER A 132 -9.94 -15.87 20.92
C SER A 132 -8.73 -16.29 20.09
N SER A 133 -7.64 -16.62 20.77
CA SER A 133 -6.44 -17.23 20.19
C SER A 133 -6.72 -18.62 19.58
N PRO A 134 -5.80 -19.18 18.77
CA PRO A 134 -5.97 -20.53 18.22
C PRO A 134 -6.28 -21.61 19.27
N ASP A 135 -5.63 -21.53 20.44
CA ASP A 135 -5.78 -22.42 21.60
C ASP A 135 -7.04 -22.13 22.45
N GLY A 136 -7.80 -21.07 22.12
CA GLY A 136 -9.10 -20.79 22.73
C GLY A 136 -9.05 -19.89 23.97
N LYS A 137 -7.92 -19.26 24.26
CA LYS A 137 -7.86 -18.18 25.27
C LYS A 137 -8.53 -16.94 24.70
N VAL A 138 -9.55 -16.44 25.42
CA VAL A 138 -10.24 -15.19 25.12
C VAL A 138 -9.25 -14.02 25.24
N LEU A 139 -9.10 -13.29 24.15
CA LEU A 139 -8.25 -12.11 24.03
C LEU A 139 -9.07 -10.83 24.22
N ARG A 140 -10.30 -10.83 23.71
CA ARG A 140 -11.24 -9.72 23.87
C ARG A 140 -12.66 -10.23 23.84
N GLU A 141 -13.49 -9.69 24.72
CA GLU A 141 -14.94 -9.76 24.63
C GLU A 141 -15.46 -8.33 24.68
N LYS A 142 -16.24 -7.90 23.68
CA LYS A 142 -16.82 -6.56 23.63
C LYS A 142 -18.32 -6.66 23.38
N ASP A 143 -19.08 -6.09 24.30
CA ASP A 143 -20.49 -5.77 24.06
C ASP A 143 -20.56 -4.48 23.24
N LEU A 144 -21.03 -4.58 22.01
CA LEU A 144 -21.26 -3.43 21.13
C LEU A 144 -22.57 -2.70 21.49
N GLY A 145 -23.33 -3.21 22.46
CA GLY A 145 -24.62 -2.69 22.88
C GLY A 145 -25.64 -2.75 21.75
N THR A 146 -26.62 -1.86 21.83
CA THR A 146 -27.67 -1.74 20.82
C THR A 146 -27.15 -0.98 19.59
N VAL A 147 -27.15 -1.66 18.45
CA VAL A 147 -26.79 -1.09 17.14
C VAL A 147 -28.07 -0.75 16.37
N ALA A 148 -28.15 0.46 15.85
CA ALA A 148 -29.29 0.98 15.10
C ALA A 148 -28.88 1.48 13.71
N GLY A 149 -29.79 1.40 12.74
CA GLY A 149 -29.57 1.99 11.42
C GLY A 149 -30.67 1.73 10.41
N TYR A 150 -30.37 2.06 9.16
CA TYR A 150 -31.28 1.94 8.02
C TYR A 150 -30.68 1.04 6.94
N ALA A 151 -31.52 0.26 6.26
CA ALA A 151 -31.13 -0.57 5.11
C ALA A 151 -32.16 -0.45 3.98
N GLU A 152 -31.71 -0.51 2.72
CA GLU A 152 -32.62 -0.57 1.58
C GLU A 152 -32.95 -2.01 1.19
N SER A 153 -34.20 -2.27 0.83
CA SER A 153 -34.60 -3.56 0.25
C SER A 153 -35.65 -3.39 -0.85
N ALA A 154 -35.57 -4.21 -1.90
CA ALA A 154 -36.62 -4.27 -2.93
C ALA A 154 -37.91 -4.94 -2.42
N THR A 155 -37.83 -5.72 -1.33
CA THR A 155 -38.97 -6.45 -0.75
C THR A 155 -39.03 -6.31 0.76
N LEU A 156 -40.23 -6.38 1.33
CA LEU A 156 -40.46 -6.40 2.78
C LEU A 156 -40.25 -7.79 3.42
N GLN A 157 -40.32 -8.84 2.60
CA GLN A 157 -40.06 -10.24 2.96
C GLN A 157 -39.13 -10.85 1.92
N LEU A 158 -38.10 -11.57 2.38
CA LEU A 158 -37.15 -12.27 1.53
C LEU A 158 -37.44 -13.79 1.49
N SER A 159 -38.13 -14.32 2.51
CA SER A 159 -38.65 -15.70 2.55
C SER A 159 -39.94 -15.77 3.37
N GLU A 160 -40.65 -16.91 3.33
CA GLU A 160 -41.89 -17.15 4.11
C GLU A 160 -41.69 -17.02 5.63
N SER A 161 -40.44 -17.12 6.12
CA SER A 161 -40.11 -17.18 7.55
C SER A 161 -39.31 -15.98 8.08
N LEU A 162 -38.83 -15.06 7.22
CA LEU A 162 -37.97 -13.95 7.64
C LEU A 162 -38.36 -12.59 7.03
N PRO A 163 -38.66 -11.59 7.88
CA PRO A 163 -38.75 -10.19 7.45
C PRO A 163 -37.42 -9.68 6.88
N ALA A 164 -37.46 -8.84 5.85
CA ALA A 164 -36.25 -8.26 5.27
C ALA A 164 -35.44 -7.43 6.29
N ALA A 165 -36.11 -6.82 7.27
CA ALA A 165 -35.48 -6.08 8.35
C ALA A 165 -34.60 -6.96 9.26
N THR A 166 -34.98 -8.23 9.47
CA THR A 166 -34.19 -9.18 10.27
C THR A 166 -32.89 -9.54 9.57
N ILE A 167 -32.93 -9.78 8.25
CA ILE A 167 -31.73 -10.06 7.46
C ILE A 167 -30.82 -8.82 7.41
N ALA A 168 -31.42 -7.63 7.26
CA ALA A 168 -30.68 -6.37 7.37
C ALA A 168 -29.97 -6.23 8.73
N ALA A 169 -30.65 -6.56 9.83
CA ALA A 169 -30.06 -6.55 11.17
C ALA A 169 -28.87 -7.51 11.29
N LEU A 170 -29.03 -8.76 10.86
CA LEU A 170 -27.95 -9.77 10.93
C LEU A 170 -26.73 -9.38 10.08
N ASN A 171 -26.96 -8.90 8.85
CA ASN A 171 -25.88 -8.43 7.97
C ASN A 171 -25.13 -7.24 8.59
N ASN A 172 -25.86 -6.28 9.15
CA ASN A 172 -25.23 -5.13 9.80
C ASN A 172 -24.50 -5.56 11.08
N ALA A 173 -25.02 -6.52 11.86
CA ALA A 173 -24.33 -7.04 13.04
C ALA A 173 -22.97 -7.65 12.69
N TYR A 174 -22.92 -8.43 11.61
CA TYR A 174 -21.69 -8.98 11.06
C TYR A 174 -20.72 -7.87 10.63
N ILE A 175 -21.20 -6.87 9.88
CA ILE A 175 -20.37 -5.74 9.41
C ILE A 175 -19.82 -4.93 10.59
N TYR A 176 -20.66 -4.62 11.59
CA TYR A 176 -20.23 -3.89 12.78
C TYR A 176 -19.20 -4.67 13.59
N ALA A 177 -19.44 -5.94 13.88
CA ALA A 177 -18.46 -6.77 14.59
C ALA A 177 -17.16 -6.92 13.78
N ARG A 178 -17.25 -7.12 12.46
CA ARG A 178 -16.09 -7.12 11.56
C ARG A 178 -15.30 -5.84 11.67
N ASN A 179 -15.93 -4.69 11.45
CA ASN A 179 -15.25 -3.41 11.48
C ASN A 179 -14.63 -3.13 12.85
N ASP A 180 -15.28 -3.47 13.97
CA ASP A 180 -14.68 -3.28 15.30
C ASP A 180 -13.49 -4.24 15.51
N VAL A 181 -13.59 -5.50 15.09
CA VAL A 181 -12.48 -6.46 15.14
C VAL A 181 -11.29 -6.00 14.31
N TYR A 182 -11.52 -5.55 13.06
CA TYR A 182 -10.46 -4.98 12.24
C TYR A 182 -9.91 -3.69 12.87
N ALA A 183 -10.74 -2.82 13.42
CA ALA A 183 -10.28 -1.58 14.01
C ALA A 183 -9.34 -1.80 15.20
N ASN A 184 -9.47 -2.92 15.91
CA ASN A 184 -8.57 -3.29 17.00
C ASN A 184 -7.41 -4.20 16.55
N PHE A 185 -7.64 -5.14 15.65
CA PHE A 185 -6.71 -6.24 15.39
C PHE A 185 -6.31 -6.44 13.93
N GLY A 186 -6.86 -5.70 12.98
CA GLY A 186 -6.55 -5.86 11.55
C GLY A 186 -6.29 -4.55 10.83
N PHE A 187 -5.87 -4.67 9.58
CA PHE A 187 -5.78 -3.57 8.63
C PHE A 187 -6.92 -3.71 7.62
N SER A 188 -7.62 -2.61 7.33
CA SER A 188 -8.65 -2.59 6.29
C SER A 188 -8.90 -1.18 5.81
N VAL A 189 -9.35 -1.06 4.56
CA VAL A 189 -10.12 0.12 4.15
C VAL A 189 -11.51 -0.03 4.75
N MET A 190 -11.92 0.96 5.53
CA MET A 190 -13.25 1.06 6.12
C MET A 190 -14.00 2.19 5.46
N GLU A 191 -15.33 2.12 5.56
CA GLU A 191 -16.22 3.16 5.08
C GLU A 191 -17.11 3.59 6.24
N THR A 192 -17.24 4.90 6.42
CA THR A 192 -18.18 5.49 7.38
C THR A 192 -18.96 6.59 6.68
N VAL A 193 -20.24 6.69 6.99
CA VAL A 193 -21.05 7.82 6.52
C VAL A 193 -21.11 8.81 7.67
N PHE A 194 -20.43 9.95 7.52
CA PHE A 194 -20.64 11.09 8.39
C PHE A 194 -20.97 12.31 7.53
N ASP A 195 -22.09 12.93 7.84
CA ASP A 195 -22.40 14.31 7.46
C ASP A 195 -22.30 15.13 8.75
N LEU A 196 -21.54 16.23 8.71
CA LEU A 196 -21.54 17.22 9.78
C LEU A 196 -22.94 17.83 9.88
N LYS A 197 -23.46 17.84 11.10
CA LYS A 197 -24.80 18.32 11.40
C LYS A 197 -24.88 19.82 11.19
N ASN A 198 -25.95 20.27 10.54
CA ASN A 198 -26.28 21.68 10.42
C ASN A 198 -26.66 22.22 11.81
N ILE A 199 -26.05 23.32 12.22
CA ILE A 199 -26.39 24.07 13.43
C ILE A 199 -27.18 25.31 12.97
N PRO A 200 -28.52 25.31 12.98
CA PRO A 200 -29.33 26.33 12.29
C PRO A 200 -29.12 27.75 12.82
N THR A 201 -28.71 27.88 14.09
CA THR A 201 -28.41 29.15 14.74
C THR A 201 -27.06 29.75 14.31
N MET A 202 -26.24 29.03 13.52
CA MET A 202 -24.90 29.44 13.12
C MET A 202 -24.59 29.14 11.64
N PRO A 203 -25.17 29.89 10.68
CA PRO A 203 -25.00 29.63 9.24
C PRO A 203 -23.54 29.61 8.75
N SER A 204 -22.68 30.47 9.31
CA SER A 204 -21.25 30.51 8.96
C SER A 204 -20.47 29.26 9.38
N LEU A 205 -20.94 28.53 10.40
CA LEU A 205 -20.39 27.21 10.72
C LEU A 205 -20.80 26.18 9.66
N ASN A 206 -22.03 26.25 9.16
CA ASN A 206 -22.50 25.29 8.16
C ASN A 206 -21.71 25.43 6.85
N GLU A 207 -21.39 26.65 6.41
CA GLU A 207 -20.52 26.87 5.24
C GLU A 207 -19.14 26.23 5.44
N ARG A 208 -18.57 26.34 6.64
CA ARG A 208 -17.28 25.70 6.99
C ARG A 208 -17.39 24.17 7.05
N ALA A 209 -18.53 23.64 7.52
CA ALA A 209 -18.79 22.22 7.54
C ALA A 209 -18.82 21.65 6.12
N GLU A 210 -19.51 22.32 5.19
CA GLU A 210 -19.54 21.96 3.77
C GLU A 210 -18.14 22.01 3.12
N GLU A 211 -17.31 23.01 3.48
CA GLU A 211 -15.90 23.06 3.05
C GLU A 211 -15.12 21.83 3.52
N ILE A 212 -15.24 21.46 4.80
CA ILE A 212 -14.59 20.28 5.38
C ILE A 212 -15.07 19.01 4.68
N GLU A 213 -16.38 18.81 4.54
CA GLU A 213 -16.96 17.65 3.86
C GLU A 213 -16.49 17.53 2.41
N SER A 214 -16.41 18.65 1.69
CA SER A 214 -15.88 18.69 0.32
C SER A 214 -14.41 18.29 0.27
N MET A 215 -13.58 18.75 1.20
CA MET A 215 -12.18 18.33 1.29
C MET A 215 -12.07 16.82 1.53
N VAL A 216 -12.91 16.29 2.42
CA VAL A 216 -12.93 14.88 2.82
C VAL A 216 -13.46 13.96 1.72
N ALA A 217 -14.53 14.34 1.04
CA ALA A 217 -15.08 13.58 -0.09
C ALA A 217 -14.08 13.46 -1.25
N ASN A 218 -13.16 14.43 -1.36
CA ASN A 218 -12.07 14.43 -2.33
C ASN A 218 -10.78 13.76 -1.83
N MET A 219 -10.74 13.31 -0.56
CA MET A 219 -9.62 12.53 -0.03
C MET A 219 -9.62 11.14 -0.66
N GLN A 220 -8.89 11.01 -1.76
CA GLN A 220 -8.47 9.71 -2.31
C GLN A 220 -7.19 9.17 -1.63
N GLY A 221 -6.71 9.84 -0.58
CA GLY A 221 -5.56 9.49 0.26
C GLY A 221 -6.02 9.43 1.71
N LEU A 222 -5.44 8.52 2.48
CA LEU A 222 -6.09 7.93 3.66
C LEU A 222 -5.88 8.75 4.94
N VAL A 223 -5.14 9.88 4.91
CA VAL A 223 -5.01 10.86 5.99
C VAL A 223 -4.95 12.33 5.49
N ARG A 224 -5.33 13.21 6.43
CA ARG A 224 -5.48 14.68 6.46
C ARG A 224 -4.25 15.47 6.01
N ASP A 225 -4.42 16.40 5.05
CA ASP A 225 -3.42 17.43 4.74
C ASP A 225 -3.43 18.59 5.77
N ASP A 226 -2.36 19.39 5.82
CA ASP A 226 -2.23 20.50 6.78
C ASP A 226 -3.35 21.54 6.63
N ALA A 227 -3.89 21.71 5.42
CA ALA A 227 -4.99 22.63 5.16
C ALA A 227 -6.29 22.14 5.80
N LEU A 228 -6.60 20.85 5.71
CA LEU A 228 -7.74 20.23 6.37
C LEU A 228 -7.58 20.26 7.88
N ALA A 229 -6.37 20.04 8.40
CA ALA A 229 -6.08 20.13 9.83
C ALA A 229 -6.40 21.52 10.39
N GLU A 230 -5.98 22.57 9.68
CA GLU A 230 -6.25 23.94 10.08
C GLU A 230 -7.75 24.27 10.00
N LYS A 231 -8.43 23.86 8.94
CA LYS A 231 -9.88 24.05 8.78
C LYS A 231 -10.68 23.37 9.89
N ILE A 232 -10.33 22.13 10.21
CA ILE A 232 -10.91 21.38 11.33
C ILE A 232 -10.69 22.12 12.65
N ARG A 233 -9.47 22.63 12.88
CA ARG A 233 -9.14 23.38 14.10
C ARG A 233 -9.99 24.63 14.23
N GLU A 234 -10.03 25.47 13.19
CA GLU A 234 -10.84 26.69 13.19
C GLU A 234 -12.33 26.39 13.42
N TYR A 235 -12.84 25.32 12.81
CA TYR A 235 -14.23 24.90 12.94
C TYR A 235 -14.57 24.48 14.37
N VAL A 236 -13.73 23.64 15.00
CA VAL A 236 -13.93 23.21 16.39
C VAL A 236 -13.77 24.38 17.37
N ASP A 237 -12.78 25.26 17.17
CA ASP A 237 -12.60 26.47 17.99
C ASP A 237 -13.84 27.37 17.92
N SER A 238 -14.47 27.47 16.74
CA SER A 238 -15.70 28.25 16.55
C SER A 238 -16.91 27.65 17.27
N ILE A 239 -17.03 26.32 17.31
CA ILE A 239 -18.06 25.63 18.08
C ILE A 239 -17.87 25.87 19.58
N ALA A 240 -16.64 25.71 20.09
CA ALA A 240 -16.33 25.87 21.51
C ALA A 240 -16.69 27.26 22.06
N LEU A 241 -16.59 28.31 21.22
CA LEU A 241 -16.97 29.68 21.59
C LEU A 241 -18.49 29.87 21.81
N HIS A 242 -19.32 28.99 21.27
CA HIS A 242 -20.78 29.19 21.21
C HIS A 242 -21.59 28.03 21.82
N GLU A 243 -20.97 26.89 22.13
CA GLU A 243 -21.61 25.66 22.63
C GLU A 243 -22.65 25.92 23.73
N GLU A 244 -22.27 26.65 24.78
CA GLU A 244 -23.12 26.88 25.96
C GLU A 244 -24.38 27.73 25.64
N THR A 245 -24.35 28.47 24.53
CA THR A 245 -25.47 29.33 24.11
C THR A 245 -26.48 28.61 23.21
N LEU A 246 -26.16 27.40 22.74
CA LEU A 246 -27.02 26.61 21.86
C LEU A 246 -28.13 25.92 22.67
N PRO A 247 -29.33 25.72 22.10
CA PRO A 247 -30.33 24.80 22.65
C PRO A 247 -29.80 23.37 22.64
N VAL A 248 -30.35 22.49 23.50
CA VAL A 248 -29.87 21.10 23.70
C VAL A 248 -29.68 20.33 22.39
N ALA A 249 -30.61 20.44 21.43
CA ALA A 249 -30.46 19.79 20.12
C ALA A 249 -29.24 20.33 19.35
N GLY A 250 -29.03 21.65 19.36
CA GLY A 250 -27.85 22.27 18.75
C GLY A 250 -26.55 21.94 19.49
N GLN A 251 -26.59 21.70 20.81
CA GLN A 251 -25.46 21.19 21.57
C GLN A 251 -25.11 19.75 21.18
N ALA A 252 -26.12 18.90 20.98
CA ALA A 252 -25.90 17.53 20.51
C ALA A 252 -25.26 17.50 19.12
N ASP A 253 -25.78 18.29 18.18
CA ASP A 253 -25.22 18.43 16.83
C ASP A 253 -23.78 18.98 16.87
N ALA A 254 -23.51 19.97 17.72
CA ALA A 254 -22.17 20.49 17.96
C ALA A 254 -21.21 19.43 18.50
N MET A 255 -21.62 18.64 19.50
CA MET A 255 -20.78 17.57 20.07
C MET A 255 -20.51 16.44 19.09
N TYR A 256 -21.49 16.07 18.26
CA TYR A 256 -21.29 15.14 17.16
C TYR A 256 -20.23 15.68 16.18
N ASN A 257 -20.37 16.94 15.74
CA ASN A 257 -19.43 17.58 14.81
C ASN A 257 -18.01 17.65 15.39
N VAL A 258 -17.89 18.03 16.66
CA VAL A 258 -16.60 18.06 17.37
C VAL A 258 -15.99 16.67 17.47
N ALA A 259 -16.77 15.64 17.80
CA ALA A 259 -16.29 14.26 17.90
C ALA A 259 -15.72 13.76 16.57
N VAL A 260 -16.47 13.93 15.47
CA VAL A 260 -16.02 13.55 14.12
C VAL A 260 -14.76 14.34 13.75
N CYS A 261 -14.80 15.67 13.83
CA CYS A 261 -13.68 16.53 13.48
C CYS A 261 -12.42 16.23 14.29
N LYS A 262 -12.54 15.96 15.60
CA LYS A 262 -11.40 15.59 16.45
C LYS A 262 -10.85 14.21 16.15
N ALA A 263 -11.71 13.25 15.81
CA ALA A 263 -11.28 11.93 15.34
C ALA A 263 -10.51 12.05 14.02
N MET A 264 -11.02 12.83 13.07
CA MET A 264 -10.30 13.17 11.82
C MET A 264 -8.97 13.88 12.09
N ALA A 265 -8.90 14.65 13.19
CA ALA A 265 -7.69 15.34 13.58
C ALA A 265 -6.64 14.44 14.27
N GLY A 266 -6.94 13.16 14.53
CA GLY A 266 -6.08 12.25 15.30
C GLY A 266 -6.09 12.51 16.81
N ASP A 267 -6.98 13.37 17.31
CA ASP A 267 -7.08 13.74 18.72
C ASP A 267 -8.04 12.78 19.46
N SER A 268 -7.52 11.59 19.78
CA SER A 268 -8.31 10.48 20.35
C SER A 268 -9.04 10.87 21.64
N ARG A 269 -8.40 11.65 22.50
CA ARG A 269 -8.98 12.07 23.77
C ARG A 269 -10.14 13.06 23.57
N ALA A 270 -9.92 14.12 22.81
CA ALA A 270 -10.96 15.12 22.59
C ALA A 270 -12.14 14.53 21.78
N ALA A 271 -11.84 13.62 20.84
CA ALA A 271 -12.86 12.89 20.10
C ALA A 271 -13.74 12.05 21.05
N ALA A 272 -13.12 11.24 21.91
CA ALA A 272 -13.84 10.40 22.87
C ALA A 272 -14.66 11.23 23.88
N ASP A 273 -14.11 12.32 24.40
CA ASP A 273 -14.80 13.20 25.34
C ASP A 273 -16.05 13.83 24.72
N ALA A 274 -15.95 14.36 23.49
CA ALA A 274 -17.08 14.92 22.77
C ALA A 274 -18.12 13.84 22.39
N PHE A 275 -17.66 12.65 22.00
CA PHE A 275 -18.52 11.55 21.63
C PHE A 275 -19.32 11.00 22.81
N GLY A 276 -18.70 10.95 24.00
CA GLY A 276 -19.38 10.60 25.25
C GLY A 276 -20.45 11.61 25.65
N LYS A 277 -20.18 12.92 25.48
CA LYS A 277 -21.21 13.96 25.67
C LYS A 277 -22.37 13.80 24.68
N TYR A 278 -22.07 13.57 23.40
CA TYR A 278 -23.09 13.34 22.37
C TYR A 278 -23.96 12.13 22.70
N ALA A 279 -23.35 11.01 23.12
CA ALA A 279 -24.08 9.80 23.54
C ALA A 279 -25.10 10.07 24.66
N GLY A 280 -24.75 10.95 25.61
CA GLY A 280 -25.64 11.34 26.70
C GLY A 280 -26.81 12.23 26.28
N MET A 281 -26.81 12.77 25.06
CA MET A 281 -27.83 13.68 24.52
C MET A 281 -28.73 13.04 23.47
N LEU A 282 -28.53 11.75 23.13
CA LEU A 282 -29.32 11.05 22.12
C LEU A 282 -30.79 10.94 22.55
N SER A 283 -31.71 11.35 21.67
CA SER A 283 -33.14 11.41 22.00
C SER A 283 -34.04 10.67 21.02
N SER A 284 -33.50 10.28 19.85
CA SER A 284 -34.25 9.63 18.78
C SER A 284 -33.52 8.42 18.19
N PHE A 285 -34.27 7.61 17.43
CA PHE A 285 -33.69 6.52 16.62
C PHE A 285 -32.69 7.06 15.59
N ALA A 286 -32.97 8.20 14.97
CA ALA A 286 -32.08 8.82 14.00
C ALA A 286 -30.76 9.24 14.63
N ASP A 287 -30.79 9.79 15.85
CA ASP A 287 -29.57 10.11 16.61
C ASP A 287 -28.78 8.85 16.96
N SER A 288 -29.48 7.78 17.38
CA SER A 288 -28.87 6.49 17.70
C SER A 288 -28.22 5.83 16.47
N ALA A 289 -28.88 5.92 15.31
CA ALA A 289 -28.35 5.44 14.04
C ALA A 289 -27.12 6.24 13.60
N ALA A 290 -27.15 7.57 13.74
CA ALA A 290 -25.99 8.42 13.44
C ALA A 290 -24.81 8.14 14.38
N TYR A 291 -25.09 7.96 15.68
CA TYR A 291 -24.09 7.54 16.67
C TYR A 291 -23.43 6.22 16.28
N CYS A 292 -24.21 5.19 15.95
CA CYS A 292 -23.67 3.89 15.55
C CYS A 292 -22.80 4.01 14.29
N ALA A 293 -23.25 4.76 13.28
CA ALA A 293 -22.57 4.88 11.98
C ALA A 293 -21.14 5.44 12.07
N VAL A 294 -20.87 6.32 13.05
CA VAL A 294 -19.55 6.97 13.21
C VAL A 294 -18.73 6.44 14.37
N ARG A 295 -19.33 5.65 15.27
CA ARG A 295 -18.69 5.18 16.51
C ARG A 295 -17.30 4.58 16.30
N GLN A 296 -17.16 3.66 15.35
CA GLN A 296 -15.89 2.96 15.12
C GLN A 296 -14.79 3.89 14.62
N PHE A 297 -15.17 4.83 13.75
CA PHE A 297 -14.26 5.86 13.29
C PHE A 297 -13.78 6.72 14.47
N VAL A 298 -14.72 7.22 15.29
CA VAL A 298 -14.39 8.09 16.43
C VAL A 298 -13.58 7.38 17.52
N GLU A 299 -13.90 6.11 17.82
CA GLU A 299 -13.22 5.32 18.85
C GLU A 299 -11.81 4.88 18.43
N HIS A 300 -11.61 4.46 17.17
CA HIS A 300 -10.41 3.70 16.79
C HIS A 300 -9.49 4.42 15.79
N TYR A 301 -10.04 5.21 14.86
CA TYR A 301 -9.24 5.90 13.86
C TYR A 301 -8.16 6.81 14.46
N PRO A 302 -8.47 7.72 15.42
CA PRO A 302 -7.44 8.61 15.97
C PRO A 302 -6.36 7.86 16.77
N VAL A 303 -6.70 6.73 17.39
CA VAL A 303 -5.71 5.88 18.08
C VAL A 303 -4.77 5.22 17.06
N SER A 304 -5.35 4.66 15.99
CA SER A 304 -4.58 3.95 14.96
C SER A 304 -3.66 4.88 14.16
N THR A 305 -4.13 6.08 13.79
CA THR A 305 -3.33 7.06 13.03
C THR A 305 -2.14 7.57 13.85
N ALA A 306 -2.33 7.81 15.14
CA ALA A 306 -1.24 8.19 16.04
C ALA A 306 -0.21 7.07 16.19
N LYS A 307 -0.68 5.82 16.35
CA LYS A 307 0.18 4.66 16.55
C LYS A 307 0.97 4.26 15.29
N TYR A 308 0.37 4.38 14.11
CA TYR A 308 0.95 3.98 12.81
C TYR A 308 1.20 5.16 11.88
N ALA A 309 1.61 6.32 12.43
CA ALA A 309 1.80 7.55 11.66
C ALA A 309 2.72 7.38 10.43
N ARG A 310 3.73 6.51 10.51
CA ARG A 310 4.64 6.21 9.39
C ARG A 310 3.96 5.45 8.25
N ILE A 311 3.20 4.40 8.56
CA ILE A 311 2.41 3.66 7.56
C ILE A 311 1.42 4.63 6.90
N MET A 312 0.73 5.44 7.71
CA MET A 312 -0.24 6.41 7.20
C MET A 312 0.42 7.39 6.22
N SER A 313 1.56 7.97 6.59
CA SER A 313 2.32 8.87 5.71
C SER A 313 2.77 8.22 4.40
N PHE A 314 3.09 6.92 4.41
CA PHE A 314 3.40 6.21 3.18
C PHE A 314 2.16 5.97 2.32
N LEU A 315 1.05 5.58 2.93
CA LEU A 315 -0.22 5.37 2.23
C LEU A 315 -0.77 6.65 1.59
N ASP A 316 -0.40 7.81 2.13
CA ASP A 316 -0.70 9.13 1.55
C ASP A 316 0.20 9.50 0.37
N SER A 317 1.35 8.82 0.24
CA SER A 317 2.25 9.02 -0.88
C SER A 317 1.72 8.29 -2.13
N ASP A 318 2.20 8.68 -3.32
CA ASP A 318 1.88 7.97 -4.56
C ASP A 318 2.60 6.61 -4.57
N ILE A 319 2.06 5.64 -3.84
CA ILE A 319 2.61 4.27 -3.67
C ILE A 319 2.92 3.67 -5.04
N PHE A 320 1.99 3.85 -5.99
CA PHE A 320 2.14 3.33 -7.34
C PHE A 320 3.37 3.92 -8.03
N ARG A 321 3.56 5.25 -7.96
CA ARG A 321 4.77 5.90 -8.46
C ARG A 321 6.01 5.35 -7.79
N PHE A 322 5.98 5.18 -6.47
CA PHE A 322 7.12 4.71 -5.70
C PHE A 322 7.56 3.31 -6.14
N VAL A 323 6.64 2.34 -6.16
CA VAL A 323 6.92 0.96 -6.59
C VAL A 323 7.37 0.93 -8.06
N CYS A 324 6.73 1.72 -8.92
CA CYS A 324 7.09 1.82 -10.33
C CYS A 324 8.51 2.36 -10.52
N PHE A 325 8.86 3.47 -9.85
CA PHE A 325 10.18 4.08 -9.95
C PHE A 325 11.26 3.15 -9.41
N TYR A 326 10.99 2.45 -8.31
CA TYR A 326 11.91 1.46 -7.76
C TYR A 326 12.21 0.36 -8.78
N ALA A 327 11.18 -0.26 -9.37
CA ALA A 327 11.34 -1.33 -10.34
C ALA A 327 12.17 -0.87 -11.56
N TYR A 328 11.93 0.31 -12.10
CA TYR A 328 12.72 0.84 -13.21
C TYR A 328 14.16 1.18 -12.79
N ASN A 329 14.37 1.84 -11.65
CA ASN A 329 15.69 2.16 -11.14
C ASN A 329 16.53 0.88 -10.90
N ASP A 330 15.91 -0.19 -10.39
CA ASP A 330 16.59 -1.46 -10.14
C ASP A 330 17.00 -2.15 -11.44
N VAL A 331 16.08 -2.24 -12.41
CA VAL A 331 16.39 -2.80 -13.75
C VAL A 331 17.51 -2.01 -14.43
N ILE A 332 17.43 -0.68 -14.45
CA ILE A 332 18.44 0.18 -15.07
C ILE A 332 19.80 -0.02 -14.40
N SER A 333 19.83 -0.04 -13.07
CA SER A 333 21.06 -0.26 -12.30
C SER A 333 21.71 -1.61 -12.65
N LYS A 334 20.92 -2.70 -12.67
CA LYS A 334 21.39 -4.04 -13.07
C LYS A 334 21.94 -4.05 -14.50
N VAL A 335 21.21 -3.46 -15.44
CA VAL A 335 21.56 -3.40 -16.87
C VAL A 335 22.90 -2.68 -17.11
N PHE A 336 23.12 -1.57 -16.42
CA PHE A 336 24.35 -0.79 -16.55
C PHE A 336 25.45 -1.26 -15.58
N GLY A 337 25.21 -2.29 -14.78
CA GLY A 337 26.24 -2.92 -13.95
C GLY A 337 26.58 -2.15 -12.67
N LEU A 338 25.61 -1.44 -12.10
CA LEU A 338 25.71 -0.90 -10.75
C LEU A 338 25.36 -2.02 -9.74
N PRO A 339 26.11 -2.16 -8.63
CA PRO A 339 25.86 -3.21 -7.64
C PRO A 339 24.78 -2.85 -6.61
N PHE A 340 24.12 -1.69 -6.76
CA PHE A 340 23.03 -1.21 -5.93
C PHE A 340 22.02 -0.43 -6.78
N THR A 341 20.80 -0.27 -6.26
CA THR A 341 19.71 0.48 -6.91
C THR A 341 19.99 1.99 -6.81
N PHE A 342 20.40 2.62 -7.90
CA PHE A 342 20.59 4.08 -7.95
C PHE A 342 19.28 4.79 -8.32
N PRO A 343 18.85 5.85 -7.60
CA PRO A 343 17.58 6.52 -7.84
C PRO A 343 17.67 7.53 -9.00
N PHE A 344 17.75 7.03 -10.24
CA PHE A 344 17.75 7.88 -11.44
C PHE A 344 16.46 8.71 -11.55
N LEU A 345 15.31 8.05 -11.32
CA LEU A 345 14.03 8.69 -11.09
C LEU A 345 13.87 8.90 -9.58
N GLN A 346 13.73 10.16 -9.16
CA GLN A 346 13.54 10.50 -7.75
C GLN A 346 12.12 10.20 -7.28
N TYR A 347 12.02 9.58 -6.10
CA TYR A 347 10.74 9.32 -5.43
C TYR A 347 10.07 10.63 -4.98
N VAL A 348 10.88 11.58 -4.48
CA VAL A 348 10.46 12.96 -4.21
C VAL A 348 10.49 13.77 -5.51
N ASP A 349 9.56 14.71 -5.65
CA ASP A 349 9.52 15.60 -6.81
C ASP A 349 10.75 16.51 -6.89
N TYR A 350 11.20 16.75 -8.12
CA TYR A 350 12.17 17.80 -8.39
C TYR A 350 11.54 19.18 -8.14
N ASP A 351 12.39 20.17 -7.86
CA ASP A 351 11.96 21.57 -7.89
C ASP A 351 11.25 21.89 -9.22
N THR A 352 10.07 22.51 -9.14
CA THR A 352 9.20 22.79 -10.30
C THR A 352 9.85 23.68 -11.36
N ARG A 353 10.92 24.39 -10.99
CA ARG A 353 11.76 25.23 -11.85
C ARG A 353 12.69 24.42 -12.75
N VAL A 354 12.94 23.14 -12.47
CA VAL A 354 13.80 22.29 -13.29
C VAL A 354 13.12 21.99 -14.64
N SER A 355 13.86 22.17 -15.74
CA SER A 355 13.40 21.94 -17.11
C SER A 355 14.04 20.72 -17.76
N SER A 356 15.28 20.40 -17.39
CA SER A 356 15.97 19.18 -17.83
C SER A 356 17.06 18.76 -16.84
N VAL A 357 17.35 17.46 -16.83
CA VAL A 357 18.51 16.87 -16.16
C VAL A 357 19.30 16.09 -17.20
N SER A 358 20.62 16.25 -17.21
CA SER A 358 21.55 15.36 -17.92
C SER A 358 22.62 14.92 -16.93
N GLY A 359 22.98 13.65 -16.93
CA GLY A 359 23.98 13.14 -15.99
C GLY A 359 24.78 11.99 -16.52
N SER A 360 25.89 11.74 -15.85
CA SER A 360 26.92 10.77 -16.19
C SER A 360 27.26 9.94 -14.95
N VAL A 361 27.46 8.63 -15.14
CA VAL A 361 27.88 7.70 -14.10
C VAL A 361 29.15 7.01 -14.54
N LYS A 362 30.24 7.21 -13.80
CA LYS A 362 31.51 6.49 -14.02
C LYS A 362 31.57 5.28 -13.11
N ILE A 363 31.88 4.14 -13.73
CA ILE A 363 31.95 2.83 -13.08
C ILE A 363 33.42 2.38 -13.10
N PRO A 364 33.95 1.88 -11.97
CA PRO A 364 35.32 1.38 -11.89
C PRO A 364 35.61 0.30 -12.93
N GLY A 365 36.79 0.38 -13.55
CA GLY A 365 37.21 -0.58 -14.58
C GLY A 365 36.47 -0.46 -15.91
N ASN A 366 35.69 0.60 -16.13
CA ASN A 366 35.03 0.88 -17.40
C ASN A 366 35.42 2.27 -17.93
N ASP A 367 36.03 2.31 -19.12
CA ASP A 367 36.50 3.54 -19.75
C ASP A 367 35.38 4.43 -20.33
N SER A 368 34.15 3.90 -20.44
CA SER A 368 33.01 4.62 -21.01
C SER A 368 31.92 4.86 -19.97
N PRO A 369 31.60 6.12 -19.63
CA PRO A 369 30.53 6.43 -18.67
C PRO A 369 29.14 6.07 -19.22
N MET A 370 28.22 5.80 -18.30
CA MET A 370 26.79 5.75 -18.60
C MET A 370 26.23 7.18 -18.57
N GLU A 371 25.61 7.61 -19.66
CA GLU A 371 24.94 8.90 -19.76
C GLU A 371 23.43 8.72 -19.62
N TYR A 372 22.75 9.63 -18.94
CA TYR A 372 21.30 9.64 -18.79
C TYR A 372 20.71 11.05 -18.91
N ALA A 373 19.44 11.13 -19.31
CA ALA A 373 18.72 12.38 -19.44
C ALA A 373 17.27 12.25 -18.98
N ILE A 374 16.76 13.32 -18.37
CA ILE A 374 15.38 13.46 -17.90
C ILE A 374 14.80 14.76 -18.46
N ALA A 375 13.67 14.64 -19.16
CA ALA A 375 12.90 15.80 -19.63
C ALA A 375 11.70 16.04 -18.73
N PHE A 376 11.27 17.30 -18.61
CA PHE A 376 10.19 17.73 -17.72
C PHE A 376 9.07 18.43 -18.50
N ASN A 377 7.87 18.45 -17.93
CA ASN A 377 6.77 19.29 -18.43
C ASN A 377 6.78 20.70 -17.84
N GLU A 378 5.83 21.53 -18.27
CA GLU A 378 5.65 22.91 -17.76
C GLU A 378 5.44 22.97 -16.25
N SER A 379 4.83 21.93 -15.65
CA SER A 379 4.64 21.78 -14.20
C SER A 379 5.87 21.25 -13.45
N GLY A 380 6.99 21.02 -14.14
CA GLY A 380 8.23 20.54 -13.51
C GLY A 380 8.22 19.05 -13.15
N ARG A 381 7.37 18.25 -13.80
CA ARG A 381 7.30 16.79 -13.57
C ARG A 381 8.08 16.02 -14.66
N PRO A 382 8.82 14.96 -14.32
CA PRO A 382 9.52 14.11 -15.29
C PRO A 382 8.54 13.50 -16.30
N VAL A 383 8.80 13.63 -17.60
CA VAL A 383 7.96 13.07 -18.68
C VAL A 383 8.71 12.08 -19.58
N LYS A 384 10.04 12.11 -19.56
CA LYS A 384 10.86 11.22 -20.38
C LYS A 384 12.17 10.91 -19.68
N PHE A 385 12.56 9.63 -19.67
CA PHE A 385 13.88 9.17 -19.26
C PHE A 385 14.56 8.39 -20.38
N THR A 386 15.87 8.59 -20.54
CA THR A 386 16.73 7.80 -21.43
C THR A 386 18.09 7.59 -20.80
N ALA A 387 18.69 6.42 -20.98
CA ALA A 387 20.08 6.17 -20.62
C ALA A 387 20.82 5.37 -21.69
N GLU A 388 22.13 5.59 -21.80
CA GLU A 388 23.00 4.94 -22.76
C GLU A 388 24.44 4.79 -22.27
N ARG A 389 25.14 3.79 -22.80
CA ARG A 389 26.57 3.56 -22.56
C ARG A 389 27.20 2.91 -23.79
N MET A 390 28.46 3.26 -24.07
CA MET A 390 29.25 2.53 -25.06
C MET A 390 29.84 1.26 -24.43
N GLU A 391 29.61 0.11 -25.04
CA GLU A 391 30.18 -1.18 -24.64
C GLU A 391 31.13 -1.71 -25.71
N ALA A 392 32.23 -2.33 -25.28
CA ALA A 392 33.09 -3.09 -26.18
C ALA A 392 32.49 -4.48 -26.41
N ASP A 393 32.08 -4.77 -27.64
CA ASP A 393 31.69 -6.10 -28.11
C ASP A 393 32.89 -6.75 -28.80
N LYS A 394 33.31 -7.92 -28.31
CA LYS A 394 34.45 -8.69 -28.85
C LYS A 394 34.25 -9.12 -30.31
N THR A 395 33.01 -9.13 -30.80
CA THR A 395 32.64 -9.65 -32.12
C THR A 395 32.43 -8.53 -33.15
N TYR A 396 31.95 -7.35 -32.73
CA TYR A 396 31.48 -6.29 -33.63
C TYR A 396 32.08 -4.89 -33.38
N GLY A 397 32.97 -4.72 -32.39
CA GLY A 397 33.56 -3.41 -32.06
C GLY A 397 32.82 -2.69 -30.94
N ARG A 398 32.78 -1.34 -30.94
CA ARG A 398 32.03 -0.58 -29.93
C ARG A 398 30.54 -0.55 -30.26
N ASN A 399 29.70 -1.12 -29.40
CA ASN A 399 28.25 -1.13 -29.50
C ASN A 399 27.62 -0.17 -28.49
N LYS A 400 26.53 0.49 -28.88
CA LYS A 400 25.80 1.40 -27.98
C LYS A 400 24.69 0.65 -27.26
N LEU A 401 24.84 0.44 -25.95
CA LEU A 401 23.76 0.00 -25.08
C LEU A 401 22.87 1.20 -24.78
N LYS A 402 21.56 1.08 -25.02
CA LYS A 402 20.61 2.17 -24.81
C LYS A 402 19.29 1.63 -24.29
N THR A 403 18.70 2.29 -23.29
CA THR A 403 17.33 2.02 -22.86
C THR A 403 16.33 2.41 -23.95
N ASN A 404 15.17 1.77 -23.96
CA ASN A 404 14.03 2.39 -24.64
C ASN A 404 13.72 3.75 -24.02
N ASP A 405 13.08 4.61 -24.82
CA ASP A 405 12.54 5.86 -24.30
C ASP A 405 11.45 5.51 -23.28
N LEU A 406 11.65 5.91 -22.02
CA LEU A 406 10.68 5.70 -20.96
C LEU A 406 9.82 6.96 -20.85
N TYR A 407 8.56 6.86 -21.22
CA TYR A 407 7.58 7.94 -21.17
C TYR A 407 6.78 7.87 -19.88
N ILE A 408 6.89 8.92 -19.07
CA ILE A 408 6.23 9.03 -17.77
C ILE A 408 4.93 9.81 -17.95
N THR A 409 3.82 9.26 -17.46
CA THR A 409 2.48 9.81 -17.71
C THR A 409 1.77 10.24 -16.43
N TYR A 410 0.99 11.31 -16.55
CA TYR A 410 0.18 11.85 -15.46
C TYR A 410 -1.26 12.12 -15.94
N ASN A 411 -2.19 12.13 -15.00
CA ASN A 411 -3.55 12.59 -15.23
C ASN A 411 -3.54 14.11 -15.47
N LYS A 412 -4.25 14.56 -16.51
CA LYS A 412 -4.34 15.98 -16.86
C LYS A 412 -5.17 16.80 -15.87
N LYS A 413 -6.13 16.17 -15.16
CA LYS A 413 -7.07 16.86 -14.27
C LYS A 413 -6.45 17.11 -12.88
N ASP A 414 -5.92 16.06 -12.27
CA ASP A 414 -5.42 16.09 -10.89
C ASP A 414 -3.87 16.01 -10.81
N GLY A 415 -3.20 15.74 -11.92
CA GLY A 415 -1.73 15.68 -11.97
C GLY A 415 -1.12 14.39 -11.43
N ARG A 416 -1.91 13.40 -10.99
CA ARG A 416 -1.44 12.15 -10.40
C ARG A 416 -0.69 11.27 -11.40
N PHE A 417 0.31 10.53 -10.93
CA PHE A 417 1.08 9.61 -11.76
C PHE A 417 0.18 8.48 -12.27
N LYS A 418 0.39 8.08 -13.53
CA LYS A 418 -0.37 7.00 -14.19
C LYS A 418 0.47 5.80 -14.57
N GLY A 419 1.79 5.92 -14.56
CA GLY A 419 2.69 4.86 -15.00
C GLY A 419 3.74 5.33 -16.01
N ILE A 420 4.63 4.39 -16.33
CA ILE A 420 5.70 4.55 -17.32
C ILE A 420 5.43 3.58 -18.48
N SER A 421 5.68 4.05 -19.71
CA SER A 421 5.58 3.24 -20.92
C SER A 421 6.85 3.35 -21.75
N THR A 422 7.21 2.26 -22.44
CA THR A 422 8.28 2.24 -23.45
C THR A 422 7.80 2.69 -24.84
N VAL A 423 6.52 3.08 -24.97
CA VAL A 423 5.88 3.46 -26.24
C VAL A 423 5.33 4.90 -26.15
N PRO A 424 5.50 5.75 -27.18
CA PRO A 424 4.95 7.10 -27.19
C PRO A 424 3.41 7.12 -27.07
N MET A 425 2.87 8.14 -26.38
CA MET A 425 1.44 8.28 -26.00
C MET A 425 0.39 8.04 -27.11
N ARG A 426 0.72 8.19 -28.40
CA ARG A 426 -0.23 7.97 -29.51
C ARG A 426 -0.66 6.51 -29.67
N LEU A 427 0.18 5.54 -29.29
CA LEU A 427 -0.10 4.09 -29.37
C LEU A 427 -0.65 3.51 -28.06
N VAL A 428 -0.45 4.21 -26.95
CA VAL A 428 -0.79 3.77 -25.58
C VAL A 428 -2.31 3.69 -25.34
N ARG A 429 -3.13 4.45 -26.10
CA ARG A 429 -4.61 4.35 -26.04
C ARG A 429 -5.17 2.97 -26.40
N LEU A 430 -4.38 2.08 -27.00
CA LEU A 430 -4.80 0.73 -27.40
C LEU A 430 -4.38 -0.37 -26.41
N PHE A 431 -3.48 -0.10 -25.44
CA PHE A 431 -2.79 -1.17 -24.71
C PHE A 431 -2.58 -0.94 -23.20
N MET A 432 -3.06 0.16 -22.60
CA MET A 432 -2.95 0.28 -21.14
C MET A 432 -3.92 -0.70 -20.47
N PRO A 433 -3.47 -1.51 -19.49
CA PRO A 433 -4.39 -2.08 -18.54
C PRO A 433 -5.05 -0.90 -17.83
N PHE A 434 -6.37 -0.76 -17.99
CA PHE A 434 -7.16 0.00 -17.05
C PHE A 434 -6.99 -0.70 -15.70
N HIS A 435 -6.34 -0.04 -14.75
CA HIS A 435 -6.55 -0.39 -13.35
C HIS A 435 -8.00 -0.02 -13.05
N ASP A 436 -8.85 -1.04 -13.08
CA ASP A 436 -10.20 -0.93 -12.59
C ASP A 436 -10.12 -0.72 -11.08
N THR A 437 -10.37 0.51 -10.64
CA THR A 437 -10.35 0.93 -9.24
C THR A 437 -11.65 0.54 -8.51
N SER A 438 -12.55 -0.22 -9.17
CA SER A 438 -13.82 -0.66 -8.59
C SER A 438 -13.68 -1.98 -7.81
N GLY A 439 -12.78 -2.00 -6.82
CA GLY A 439 -12.61 -3.13 -5.91
C GLY A 439 -12.21 -2.68 -4.51
N ILE A 440 -12.67 -3.42 -3.50
CA ILE A 440 -12.46 -3.15 -2.06
C ILE A 440 -10.99 -3.27 -1.60
N ASP A 441 -10.05 -3.55 -2.51
CA ASP A 441 -8.63 -3.43 -2.21
C ASP A 441 -7.81 -2.82 -3.36
N SER A 442 -8.08 -1.55 -3.67
CA SER A 442 -7.28 -0.80 -4.65
C SER A 442 -5.80 -0.66 -4.26
N LEU A 443 -5.47 -0.82 -2.97
CA LEU A 443 -4.13 -0.63 -2.43
C LEU A 443 -3.16 -1.76 -2.80
N SER A 444 -3.58 -3.03 -2.74
CA SER A 444 -2.74 -4.15 -3.17
C SER A 444 -2.37 -4.06 -4.65
N SER A 445 -3.32 -3.60 -5.48
CA SER A 445 -3.08 -3.41 -6.92
C SER A 445 -2.05 -2.31 -7.24
N VAL A 446 -1.92 -1.28 -6.40
CA VAL A 446 -0.94 -0.20 -6.58
C VAL A 446 0.41 -0.49 -5.92
N ALA A 447 0.44 -1.43 -4.98
CA ALA A 447 1.67 -1.88 -4.31
C ALA A 447 2.47 -2.89 -5.15
N SER A 448 1.96 -3.32 -6.31
CA SER A 448 2.65 -4.25 -7.22
C SER A 448 2.80 -3.66 -8.62
N PHE A 449 3.93 -3.94 -9.28
CA PHE A 449 4.22 -3.45 -10.62
C PHE A 449 5.08 -4.44 -11.42
N THR A 450 4.85 -4.50 -12.73
CA THR A 450 5.71 -5.27 -13.65
C THR A 450 6.23 -4.38 -14.77
N THR A 451 7.55 -4.26 -14.86
CA THR A 451 8.25 -3.62 -15.98
C THR A 451 8.54 -4.65 -17.07
N GLN A 452 8.52 -4.22 -18.34
CA GLN A 452 8.95 -5.04 -19.48
C GLN A 452 9.66 -4.15 -20.52
N ASN A 453 10.62 -4.73 -21.24
CA ASN A 453 11.27 -4.11 -22.40
C ASN A 453 11.99 -2.77 -22.10
N VAL A 454 12.65 -2.66 -20.94
CA VAL A 454 13.53 -1.52 -20.62
C VAL A 454 14.70 -1.47 -21.61
N LEU A 455 15.20 -2.64 -22.02
CA LEU A 455 16.11 -2.82 -23.15
C LEU A 455 15.41 -3.52 -24.33
N GLY A 456 15.81 -3.18 -25.56
CA GLY A 456 15.45 -3.91 -26.79
C GLY A 456 14.60 -3.13 -27.79
N SER A 457 14.42 -3.68 -28.99
CA SER A 457 13.54 -3.12 -30.03
C SER A 457 12.24 -3.92 -30.08
N PHE A 458 11.09 -3.23 -30.21
CA PHE A 458 9.77 -3.86 -30.42
C PHE A 458 9.77 -4.92 -31.55
N MET A 459 10.69 -4.82 -32.52
CA MET A 459 10.81 -5.77 -33.63
C MET A 459 11.60 -7.06 -33.33
N LYS A 460 12.29 -7.16 -32.18
CA LYS A 460 12.95 -8.39 -31.75
C LYS A 460 12.03 -9.10 -30.76
N MET A 461 11.47 -10.25 -31.15
CA MET A 461 10.49 -11.04 -30.38
C MET A 461 10.95 -11.57 -29.00
N LYS A 462 12.11 -11.16 -28.47
CA LYS A 462 12.61 -11.57 -27.15
C LYS A 462 12.58 -10.34 -26.23
N CYS A 463 11.72 -10.37 -25.21
CA CYS A 463 11.78 -9.41 -24.11
C CYS A 463 13.17 -9.52 -23.46
N GLU A 464 13.97 -8.45 -23.48
CA GLU A 464 15.35 -8.48 -22.96
C GLU A 464 15.39 -8.28 -21.44
N THR A 465 14.38 -7.63 -20.87
CA THR A 465 14.24 -7.37 -19.43
C THR A 465 12.78 -7.46 -19.01
N VAL A 466 12.50 -8.19 -17.94
CA VAL A 466 11.21 -8.21 -17.23
C VAL A 466 11.51 -8.13 -15.75
N GLU A 467 10.79 -7.29 -15.01
CA GLU A 467 10.91 -7.25 -13.55
C GLU A 467 9.55 -7.02 -12.92
N THR A 468 9.16 -7.94 -12.04
CA THR A 468 7.95 -7.85 -11.23
C THR A 468 8.35 -7.55 -9.80
N VAL A 469 7.74 -6.54 -9.20
CA VAL A 469 8.01 -6.09 -7.83
C VAL A 469 6.69 -5.87 -7.12
N SER A 470 6.61 -6.34 -5.89
CA SER A 470 5.57 -6.02 -4.92
C SER A 470 6.23 -5.38 -3.71
N ALA A 471 5.61 -4.34 -3.16
CA ALA A 471 6.05 -3.67 -1.95
C ALA A 471 5.04 -3.89 -0.82
N ALA A 472 5.53 -4.14 0.37
CA ALA A 472 4.76 -4.22 1.59
C ALA A 472 5.43 -3.37 2.68
N LEU A 473 4.64 -2.81 3.59
CA LEU A 473 5.15 -2.00 4.70
C LEU A 473 4.99 -2.70 6.02
N ASP A 474 6.03 -2.66 6.84
CA ASP A 474 5.89 -3.12 8.21
C ASP A 474 5.35 -2.02 9.14
N PRO A 475 4.89 -2.38 10.35
CA PRO A 475 4.52 -1.44 11.41
C PRO A 475 5.57 -0.37 11.76
N GLY A 476 6.85 -0.64 11.52
CA GLY A 476 7.97 0.28 11.77
C GLY A 476 8.13 1.35 10.69
N GLY A 477 7.49 1.15 9.53
CA GLY A 477 7.57 2.02 8.37
C GLY A 477 8.68 1.63 7.39
N ASP A 478 9.35 0.49 7.59
CA ASP A 478 10.31 -0.03 6.62
C ASP A 478 9.56 -0.73 5.48
N ILE A 479 10.15 -0.67 4.27
CA ILE A 479 9.53 -1.18 3.06
C ILE A 479 10.21 -2.48 2.65
N HIS A 480 9.39 -3.50 2.49
CA HIS A 480 9.76 -4.83 2.06
C HIS A 480 9.36 -5.01 0.60
N PHE A 481 10.35 -5.09 -0.27
CA PHE A 481 10.17 -5.44 -1.67
C PHE A 481 10.37 -6.93 -1.88
N LYS A 482 9.46 -7.56 -2.59
CA LYS A 482 9.63 -8.91 -3.11
C LYS A 482 9.44 -8.89 -4.62
N GLY A 483 10.24 -9.65 -5.34
CA GLY A 483 10.13 -9.63 -6.78
C GLY A 483 10.95 -10.67 -7.50
N SER A 484 10.80 -10.66 -8.82
CA SER A 484 11.61 -11.45 -9.72
C SER A 484 12.03 -10.61 -10.92
N SER A 485 13.20 -10.90 -11.45
CA SER A 485 13.79 -10.20 -12.58
C SER A 485 14.34 -11.22 -13.57
N LEU A 486 14.14 -10.96 -14.85
CA LEU A 486 14.66 -11.72 -15.97
C LEU A 486 15.43 -10.76 -16.88
N SER A 487 16.67 -11.10 -17.20
CA SER A 487 17.49 -10.34 -18.14
C SER A 487 18.36 -11.27 -18.99
N SER A 488 18.79 -10.84 -20.17
CA SER A 488 19.88 -11.50 -20.88
C SER A 488 21.27 -11.17 -20.30
N ARG A 489 21.33 -10.17 -19.40
CA ARG A 489 22.56 -9.59 -18.85
C ARG A 489 22.70 -9.92 -17.35
N PRO A 490 23.82 -10.50 -16.91
CA PRO A 490 24.05 -10.87 -15.52
C PRO A 490 24.56 -9.68 -14.68
N THR A 491 24.65 -9.88 -13.36
CA THR A 491 25.33 -8.93 -12.47
C THR A 491 26.83 -8.81 -12.79
N PRO A 492 27.49 -7.69 -12.42
CA PRO A 492 28.94 -7.50 -12.63
C PRO A 492 29.78 -8.64 -12.06
N LEU A 493 29.43 -9.16 -10.88
CA LEU A 493 30.13 -10.28 -10.25
C LEU A 493 30.11 -11.52 -11.15
N PHE A 494 28.93 -11.95 -11.61
CA PHE A 494 28.79 -13.14 -12.44
C PHE A 494 29.52 -12.96 -13.77
N ASN A 495 29.42 -11.77 -14.39
CA ASN A 495 30.17 -11.46 -15.60
C ASN A 495 31.69 -11.57 -15.39
N TYR A 496 32.19 -11.07 -14.26
CA TYR A 496 33.61 -11.14 -13.90
C TYR A 496 34.09 -12.59 -13.69
N VAL A 497 33.31 -13.41 -12.99
CA VAL A 497 33.63 -14.84 -12.78
C VAL A 497 33.68 -15.58 -14.12
N ALA A 498 32.72 -15.34 -15.02
CA ALA A 498 32.73 -15.92 -16.36
C ALA A 498 33.97 -15.48 -17.16
N ALA A 499 34.30 -14.19 -17.14
CA ALA A 499 35.47 -13.63 -17.83
C ALA A 499 36.80 -14.24 -17.33
N CYS A 500 36.98 -14.36 -16.01
CA CYS A 500 38.16 -14.99 -15.41
C CYS A 500 38.37 -16.44 -15.87
N ASN A 501 37.27 -17.12 -16.24
CA ASN A 501 37.27 -18.52 -16.66
C ASN A 501 37.24 -18.70 -18.18
N ASN A 502 37.33 -17.61 -18.94
CA ASN A 502 37.17 -17.59 -20.40
C ASN A 502 35.86 -18.28 -20.84
N VAL A 503 34.79 -18.10 -20.07
CA VAL A 503 33.46 -18.62 -20.37
C VAL A 503 32.64 -17.49 -20.97
N GLU A 504 32.12 -17.72 -22.17
CA GLU A 504 31.21 -16.77 -22.81
C GLU A 504 29.75 -17.20 -22.62
N PHE A 505 28.91 -16.20 -22.36
CA PHE A 505 27.47 -16.28 -22.27
C PHE A 505 26.86 -15.34 -23.31
N PRO A 506 26.55 -15.84 -24.53
CA PRO A 506 26.03 -15.01 -25.60
C PRO A 506 24.64 -14.45 -25.26
N LEU A 507 24.42 -13.15 -25.45
CA LEU A 507 23.14 -12.47 -25.13
C LEU A 507 21.92 -13.15 -25.78
N ALA A 508 22.09 -13.69 -26.98
CA ALA A 508 21.01 -14.37 -27.71
C ALA A 508 20.49 -15.63 -26.98
N PHE A 509 21.36 -16.34 -26.27
CA PHE A 509 21.10 -17.68 -25.72
C PHE A 509 21.37 -17.79 -24.22
N SER A 510 21.58 -16.65 -23.57
CA SER A 510 21.80 -16.59 -22.12
C SER A 510 20.64 -15.91 -21.43
N GLU A 511 20.42 -16.33 -20.20
CA GLU A 511 19.33 -15.87 -19.35
C GLU A 511 19.86 -15.74 -17.92
N PHE A 512 19.64 -14.58 -17.34
CA PHE A 512 19.88 -14.24 -15.95
C PHE A 512 18.52 -14.06 -15.28
N SER A 513 18.18 -14.95 -14.37
CA SER A 513 17.02 -14.82 -13.50
C SER A 513 17.44 -14.53 -12.07
N ASN A 514 16.61 -13.75 -11.38
CA ASN A 514 16.77 -13.40 -9.98
C ASN A 514 15.41 -13.39 -9.30
N GLU A 515 15.26 -14.08 -8.18
CA GLU A 515 14.17 -13.89 -7.23
C GLU A 515 14.73 -13.21 -5.98
N PHE A 516 14.15 -12.08 -5.56
CA PHE A 516 14.70 -11.26 -4.51
C PHE A 516 13.67 -10.86 -3.46
N GLU A 517 14.18 -10.68 -2.25
CA GLU A 517 13.54 -9.99 -1.14
C GLU A 517 14.48 -8.88 -0.68
N LYS A 518 13.97 -7.65 -0.55
CA LYS A 518 14.75 -6.51 -0.05
C LYS A 518 13.96 -5.76 1.01
N GLU A 519 14.63 -5.40 2.08
CA GLU A 519 14.15 -4.50 3.11
C GLU A 519 14.88 -3.17 2.92
N VAL A 520 14.13 -2.07 2.90
CA VAL A 520 14.66 -0.72 2.69
C VAL A 520 14.16 0.20 3.80
N SER A 521 15.11 0.80 4.51
CA SER A 521 14.83 1.72 5.62
C SER A 521 14.96 3.18 5.19
N PHE A 522 14.04 4.00 5.69
CA PHE A 522 13.91 5.42 5.38
C PHE A 522 14.11 6.29 6.62
N ASP A 523 14.78 7.42 6.44
CA ASP A 523 14.93 8.40 7.51
C ASP A 523 13.65 9.24 7.65
N ALA A 524 13.62 10.14 8.64
CA ALA A 524 12.45 10.98 8.90
C ALA A 524 12.08 11.92 7.72
N ASN A 525 12.97 12.10 6.73
CA ASN A 525 12.73 12.90 5.53
C ASN A 525 12.40 12.02 4.31
N GLY A 526 12.19 10.71 4.50
CA GLY A 526 11.89 9.76 3.43
C GLY A 526 13.09 9.42 2.55
N MET A 527 14.33 9.62 3.03
CA MET A 527 15.55 9.22 2.31
C MET A 527 15.99 7.82 2.71
N VAL A 528 16.34 6.99 1.72
CA VAL A 528 16.89 5.64 1.96
C VAL A 528 18.22 5.76 2.73
N HIS A 529 18.31 5.08 3.88
CA HIS A 529 19.52 5.05 4.70
C HIS A 529 19.99 3.63 5.07
N GLY A 530 19.20 2.61 4.75
CA GLY A 530 19.52 1.19 4.97
C GLY A 530 18.89 0.32 3.88
N MET A 531 19.56 -0.77 3.50
CA MET A 531 19.04 -1.78 2.58
C MET A 531 19.63 -3.14 2.91
N THR A 532 18.78 -4.13 3.13
CA THR A 532 19.16 -5.54 3.15
C THR A 532 18.50 -6.26 1.98
N SER A 533 19.23 -7.13 1.29
CA SER A 533 18.71 -7.91 0.16
C SER A 533 19.15 -9.35 0.26
N LYS A 534 18.22 -10.25 -0.02
CA LYS A 534 18.47 -11.66 -0.29
C LYS A 534 17.99 -11.97 -1.70
N ALA A 535 18.77 -12.78 -2.43
CA ALA A 535 18.43 -13.14 -3.79
C ALA A 535 18.86 -14.57 -4.13
N GLU A 536 17.98 -15.29 -4.83
CA GLU A 536 18.33 -16.47 -5.60
C GLU A 536 18.62 -16.04 -7.03
N VAL A 537 19.80 -16.39 -7.56
CA VAL A 537 20.22 -15.98 -8.90
C VAL A 537 20.69 -17.17 -9.72
N LEU A 538 20.29 -17.19 -10.98
CA LEU A 538 20.73 -18.18 -11.97
C LEU A 538 21.14 -17.45 -13.24
N TYR A 539 22.38 -17.66 -13.68
CA TYR A 539 22.84 -17.27 -14.99
C TYR A 539 23.15 -18.50 -15.82
N GLU A 540 22.37 -18.75 -16.86
CA GLU A 540 22.51 -19.93 -17.71
C GLU A 540 22.67 -19.59 -19.18
N LYS A 541 23.33 -20.49 -19.92
CA LYS A 541 23.41 -20.46 -21.38
C LYS A 541 22.98 -21.80 -21.97
N ASN A 542 22.35 -21.76 -23.15
CA ASN A 542 22.00 -22.95 -23.93
C ASN A 542 21.21 -23.99 -23.12
N ARG A 543 20.16 -23.56 -22.40
CA ARG A 543 19.34 -24.43 -21.56
C ARG A 543 18.78 -25.61 -22.37
N GLY A 544 19.11 -26.83 -21.96
CA GLY A 544 18.65 -28.06 -22.62
C GLY A 544 19.55 -28.62 -23.73
N ASP A 545 20.69 -27.98 -24.03
CA ASP A 545 21.63 -28.42 -25.08
C ASP A 545 22.92 -29.05 -24.53
N TYR A 546 23.67 -29.75 -25.39
CA TYR A 546 24.94 -30.41 -25.07
C TYR A 546 26.05 -29.48 -24.53
N ASN A 547 25.92 -28.16 -24.71
CA ASN A 547 26.86 -27.12 -24.23
C ASN A 547 26.24 -26.22 -23.15
N TYR A 548 25.32 -26.78 -22.35
CA TYR A 548 24.74 -26.09 -21.20
C TYR A 548 25.80 -25.67 -20.20
N GLY A 549 25.72 -24.43 -19.73
CA GLY A 549 26.58 -23.92 -18.68
C GLY A 549 25.82 -22.96 -17.78
N TYR A 550 26.11 -22.99 -16.49
CA TYR A 550 25.42 -22.13 -15.53
C TYR A 550 26.33 -21.64 -14.40
N MET A 551 25.91 -20.53 -13.79
CA MET A 551 26.33 -20.07 -12.47
C MET A 551 25.08 -19.81 -11.64
N ARG A 552 25.08 -20.21 -10.37
CA ARG A 552 23.92 -20.14 -9.49
C ARG A 552 24.33 -19.76 -8.07
N SER A 553 23.53 -18.94 -7.41
CA SER A 553 23.61 -18.68 -5.97
C SER A 553 22.21 -18.75 -5.39
N ASP A 554 22.02 -19.59 -4.37
CA ASP A 554 20.72 -19.78 -3.68
C ASP A 554 20.52 -18.80 -2.52
N SER A 555 21.55 -18.04 -2.16
CA SER A 555 21.49 -17.14 -1.01
C SER A 555 22.49 -16.00 -1.16
N MET A 556 22.36 -15.22 -2.23
CA MET A 556 23.11 -13.97 -2.37
C MET A 556 22.57 -12.97 -1.35
N ALA A 557 23.44 -12.44 -0.49
CA ALA A 557 23.08 -11.45 0.51
C ALA A 557 23.83 -10.14 0.27
N ILE A 558 23.12 -9.01 0.31
CA ILE A 558 23.69 -7.66 0.31
C ILE A 558 23.14 -6.91 1.52
N CYS A 559 23.99 -6.17 2.21
CA CYS A 559 23.61 -5.25 3.27
C CYS A 559 24.32 -3.91 3.02
N MET A 560 23.57 -2.82 3.07
CA MET A 560 24.06 -1.47 2.88
C MET A 560 23.46 -0.58 3.97
N ASP A 561 24.31 0.11 4.71
CA ASP A 561 23.90 1.05 5.76
C ASP A 561 24.61 2.37 5.60
N THR A 562 23.90 3.47 5.88
CA THR A 562 24.49 4.80 5.90
C THR A 562 24.59 5.34 7.32
N TYR A 563 25.69 5.98 7.64
CA TYR A 563 25.95 6.55 8.96
C TYR A 563 26.83 7.79 8.87
N PHE A 564 26.89 8.56 9.96
CA PHE A 564 27.68 9.78 10.04
C PHE A 564 28.81 9.63 11.05
N VAL A 565 30.00 10.09 10.69
CA VAL A 565 31.16 10.23 11.58
C VAL A 565 31.68 11.65 11.44
N ASP A 566 31.71 12.40 12.53
CA ASP A 566 32.16 13.81 12.56
C ASP A 566 31.48 14.69 11.49
N GLY A 567 30.17 14.47 11.27
CA GLY A 567 29.37 15.20 10.28
C GLY A 567 29.59 14.78 8.82
N LYS A 568 30.46 13.81 8.55
CA LYS A 568 30.67 13.24 7.22
C LYS A 568 29.86 11.96 7.06
N LYS A 569 29.23 11.79 5.89
CA LYS A 569 28.40 10.62 5.57
C LYS A 569 29.26 9.48 5.03
N TYR A 570 28.99 8.27 5.49
CA TYR A 570 29.61 7.03 5.04
C TYR A 570 28.54 6.01 4.65
N ILE A 571 28.92 5.09 3.76
CA ILE A 571 28.17 3.90 3.39
C ILE A 571 29.00 2.68 3.79
N SER A 572 28.46 1.83 4.67
CA SER A 572 28.93 0.46 4.85
C SER A 572 28.23 -0.41 3.82
N TYR A 573 28.99 -1.17 3.04
CA TYR A 573 28.47 -2.12 2.07
C TYR A 573 29.07 -3.49 2.32
N LYS A 574 28.22 -4.50 2.47
CA LYS A 574 28.59 -5.89 2.66
C LYS A 574 27.86 -6.76 1.67
N MET A 575 28.56 -7.72 1.08
CA MET A 575 27.98 -8.68 0.16
C MET A 575 28.59 -10.07 0.40
N GLU A 576 27.73 -11.08 0.48
CA GLU A 576 28.12 -12.48 0.54
C GLU A 576 27.39 -13.26 -0.56
N VAL A 577 28.14 -13.94 -1.42
CA VAL A 577 27.58 -14.66 -2.58
C VAL A 577 28.17 -16.07 -2.66
N PRO A 578 27.45 -17.10 -2.22
CA PRO A 578 27.81 -18.49 -2.44
C PRO A 578 27.49 -18.86 -3.89
N VAL A 579 28.52 -18.97 -4.72
CA VAL A 579 28.41 -19.28 -6.14
C VAL A 579 28.72 -20.75 -6.39
N SER A 580 27.83 -21.42 -7.09
CA SER A 580 28.04 -22.72 -7.71
C SER A 580 28.10 -22.56 -9.23
N VAL A 581 28.98 -23.33 -9.89
CA VAL A 581 29.12 -23.29 -11.35
C VAL A 581 29.04 -24.69 -11.93
N GLY A 582 28.46 -24.77 -13.12
CA GLY A 582 28.38 -25.99 -13.91
C GLY A 582 28.91 -25.76 -15.31
N TRP A 583 30.15 -26.19 -15.56
CA TRP A 583 30.77 -26.27 -16.88
C TRP A 583 31.90 -27.29 -16.88
N ASN A 584 32.27 -27.79 -18.06
CA ASN A 584 33.23 -28.90 -18.23
C ASN A 584 34.72 -28.47 -18.11
N ARG A 585 35.03 -27.52 -17.22
CA ARG A 585 36.40 -27.02 -16.97
C ARG A 585 36.61 -26.69 -15.50
N LYS A 586 37.85 -26.75 -15.02
CA LYS A 586 38.21 -26.29 -13.67
C LYS A 586 37.98 -24.79 -13.57
N THR A 587 37.34 -24.36 -12.49
CA THR A 587 37.04 -22.95 -12.22
C THR A 587 38.20 -22.30 -11.50
N GLN A 588 38.65 -21.17 -12.03
CA GLN A 588 39.50 -20.21 -11.36
C GLN A 588 38.61 -19.24 -10.57
N TRP A 589 38.79 -19.24 -9.25
CA TRP A 589 38.11 -18.32 -8.33
C TRP A 589 39.02 -17.10 -8.13
N CYS A 590 38.62 -15.95 -8.69
CA CYS A 590 39.40 -14.70 -8.65
C CYS A 590 38.73 -13.70 -7.72
N VAL A 591 39.49 -12.94 -6.93
CA VAL A 591 38.93 -11.87 -6.10
C VAL A 591 38.51 -10.71 -7.00
N PRO A 592 37.22 -10.30 -7.00
CA PRO A 592 36.74 -9.22 -7.85
C PRO A 592 37.28 -7.86 -7.41
N GLY A 593 38.04 -7.18 -8.27
CA GLY A 593 38.42 -5.77 -8.10
C GLY A 593 37.32 -4.77 -8.48
N LEU A 594 36.07 -5.23 -8.61
CA LEU A 594 34.93 -4.46 -9.15
C LEU A 594 34.47 -3.30 -8.25
N PHE A 595 34.99 -3.23 -7.03
CA PHE A 595 34.47 -2.36 -5.97
C PHE A 595 35.53 -1.39 -5.42
N GLY A 596 36.62 -1.19 -6.16
CA GLY A 596 37.72 -0.30 -5.81
C GLY A 596 38.80 -0.97 -4.95
N ASP A 597 39.95 -0.29 -4.87
CA ASP A 597 41.15 -0.79 -4.18
C ASP A 597 41.02 -0.74 -2.64
N ASP A 598 40.12 0.11 -2.12
CA ASP A 598 39.90 0.33 -0.68
C ASP A 598 38.99 -0.72 -0.03
N ALA A 599 38.55 -1.73 -0.78
CA ALA A 599 37.58 -2.69 -0.31
C ALA A 599 38.20 -4.05 0.04
N GLU A 600 37.76 -4.63 1.15
CA GLU A 600 38.18 -5.96 1.57
C GLU A 600 37.36 -7.01 0.84
N ALA A 601 37.97 -7.61 -0.19
CA ALA A 601 37.37 -8.67 -0.97
C ALA A 601 38.10 -10.00 -0.74
N SER A 602 37.35 -11.07 -0.53
CA SER A 602 37.90 -12.41 -0.38
C SER A 602 37.05 -13.46 -1.09
N VAL A 603 37.67 -14.58 -1.44
CA VAL A 603 36.97 -15.74 -1.99
C VAL A 603 37.46 -17.00 -1.28
N SER A 604 36.52 -17.79 -0.76
CA SER A 604 36.80 -19.06 -0.11
C SER A 604 36.15 -20.21 -0.88
N GLY A 605 36.96 -21.14 -1.40
CA GLY A 605 36.50 -22.24 -2.23
C GLY A 605 36.54 -23.58 -1.52
N LYS A 606 35.53 -24.43 -1.75
CA LYS A 606 35.59 -25.87 -1.48
C LYS A 606 35.45 -26.64 -2.79
N GLN A 607 36.43 -27.48 -3.10
CA GLN A 607 36.36 -28.37 -4.26
C GLN A 607 35.49 -29.58 -3.89
N SER A 608 34.30 -29.72 -4.51
CA SER A 608 33.46 -30.90 -4.31
C SER A 608 33.70 -31.94 -5.41
N HIS A 609 33.76 -33.22 -5.03
CA HIS A 609 33.87 -34.34 -5.98
C HIS A 609 32.59 -34.44 -6.83
N GLY A 610 32.72 -34.56 -8.16
CA GLY A 610 31.58 -34.80 -9.05
C GLY A 610 31.25 -33.70 -10.07
N GLY A 611 32.17 -32.77 -10.37
CA GLY A 611 32.01 -31.78 -11.44
C GLY A 611 31.26 -30.50 -11.07
N LYS A 612 30.61 -30.45 -9.90
CA LYS A 612 30.07 -29.21 -9.32
C LYS A 612 31.15 -28.50 -8.50
N GLN A 613 31.42 -27.25 -8.84
CA GLN A 613 32.43 -26.42 -8.18
C GLN A 613 31.74 -25.24 -7.51
N SER A 614 32.13 -24.92 -6.28
CA SER A 614 31.52 -23.83 -5.51
C SER A 614 32.55 -23.01 -4.73
N ALA A 615 32.27 -21.74 -4.55
CA ALA A 615 32.99 -20.83 -3.67
C ALA A 615 32.04 -19.79 -3.09
N THR A 616 32.43 -19.21 -1.96
CA THR A 616 31.75 -18.04 -1.40
C THR A 616 32.61 -16.82 -1.62
N TYR A 617 32.02 -15.81 -2.27
CA TYR A 617 32.58 -14.47 -2.38
C TYR A 617 32.09 -13.62 -1.23
N THR A 618 33.02 -12.97 -0.53
CA THR A 618 32.68 -12.02 0.53
C THR A 618 33.34 -10.69 0.21
N PHE A 619 32.58 -9.63 0.38
CA PHE A 619 32.98 -8.27 0.10
C PHE A 619 32.52 -7.35 1.23
N GLU A 620 33.43 -6.58 1.80
CA GLU A 620 33.11 -5.52 2.76
C GLU A 620 33.83 -4.23 2.37
N ALA A 621 33.09 -3.12 2.39
CA ALA A 621 33.64 -1.81 2.14
C ALA A 621 32.97 -0.73 3.00
N VAL A 622 33.75 0.29 3.33
CA VAL A 622 33.28 1.53 3.93
C VAL A 622 33.66 2.67 3.01
N TRP A 623 32.66 3.30 2.42
CA TRP A 623 32.84 4.35 1.42
C TRP A 623 32.44 5.72 1.98
N PRO A 624 33.30 6.75 1.89
CA PRO A 624 32.85 8.11 2.11
C PRO A 624 31.86 8.52 1.03
N VAL A 625 30.87 9.32 1.43
CA VAL A 625 29.93 9.97 0.50
C VAL A 625 30.24 11.45 0.46
N GLU A 626 30.64 11.93 -0.72
CA GLU A 626 30.91 13.34 -0.95
C GLU A 626 29.89 13.89 -1.93
N THR A 627 29.20 14.97 -1.55
CA THR A 627 28.19 15.62 -2.38
C THR A 627 28.52 17.08 -2.59
N VAL A 628 28.50 17.53 -3.84
CA VAL A 628 28.55 18.94 -4.22
C VAL A 628 27.17 19.33 -4.70
N SER A 629 26.64 20.45 -4.20
CA SER A 629 25.35 21.01 -4.61
C SER A 629 25.50 22.33 -5.36
N ASP A 630 24.51 22.65 -6.18
CA ASP A 630 24.37 23.98 -6.78
C ASP A 630 23.81 25.01 -5.79
N HIS A 631 23.64 26.24 -6.28
CA HIS A 631 23.12 27.37 -5.48
C HIS A 631 21.66 27.20 -5.03
N ASN A 632 20.91 26.25 -5.60
CA ASN A 632 19.54 25.91 -5.19
C ASN A 632 19.51 24.72 -4.22
N GLY A 633 20.67 24.21 -3.80
CA GLY A 633 20.77 23.08 -2.88
C GLY A 633 20.63 21.70 -3.55
N ASN A 634 20.51 21.64 -4.88
CA ASN A 634 20.44 20.38 -5.61
C ASN A 634 21.84 19.78 -5.80
N TRP A 635 22.05 18.51 -5.43
CA TRP A 635 23.34 17.86 -5.70
C TRP A 635 23.62 17.84 -7.21
N ILE A 636 24.85 18.11 -7.63
CA ILE A 636 25.33 18.11 -9.02
C ILE A 636 26.52 17.16 -9.22
N LYS A 637 27.23 16.83 -8.15
CA LYS A 637 28.24 15.78 -8.14
C LYS A 637 28.12 14.98 -6.86
N MET A 638 28.23 13.66 -6.97
CA MET A 638 28.23 12.75 -5.83
C MET A 638 29.30 11.67 -6.07
N ASN A 639 30.17 11.47 -5.10
CA ASN A 639 31.09 10.34 -5.07
C ASN A 639 30.58 9.35 -4.01
N VAL A 640 30.46 8.08 -4.39
CA VAL A 640 30.16 6.98 -3.47
C VAL A 640 31.22 5.91 -3.68
N GLY A 641 32.24 5.92 -2.83
CA GLY A 641 33.38 5.02 -2.98
C GLY A 641 34.02 5.19 -4.35
N PRO A 642 34.13 4.13 -5.17
CA PRO A 642 34.80 4.22 -6.47
C PRO A 642 33.85 4.70 -7.59
N TYR A 643 32.58 4.98 -7.30
CA TYR A 643 31.58 5.44 -8.27
C TYR A 643 31.46 6.97 -8.24
N GLU A 644 31.56 7.60 -9.42
CA GLU A 644 31.31 9.04 -9.59
C GLU A 644 30.00 9.28 -10.33
N PHE A 645 29.15 10.12 -9.75
CA PHE A 645 27.89 10.57 -10.33
C PHE A 645 27.97 12.07 -10.58
N GLU A 646 27.70 12.50 -11.81
CA GLU A 646 27.64 13.91 -12.16
C GLU A 646 26.30 14.19 -12.83
N ARG A 647 25.68 15.33 -12.53
CA ARG A 647 24.48 15.80 -13.23
C ARG A 647 24.45 17.31 -13.36
N THR A 648 23.87 17.76 -14.46
CA THR A 648 23.58 19.16 -14.74
C THR A 648 22.06 19.33 -14.72
N LEU A 649 21.58 20.28 -13.91
CA LEU A 649 20.18 20.70 -13.88
C LEU A 649 20.04 22.01 -14.65
N GLN A 650 19.10 22.06 -15.59
CA GLN A 650 18.68 23.31 -16.20
C GLN A 650 17.42 23.81 -15.52
N TYR A 651 17.38 25.12 -15.27
CA TYR A 651 16.24 25.81 -14.67
C TYR A 651 15.54 26.69 -15.70
N LYS A 652 14.25 26.93 -15.50
CA LYS A 652 13.40 27.80 -16.34
C LYS A 652 13.69 29.27 -16.14
#